data_AF-A0A7K4MSS4-F1
#
_entry.id   AF-A0A7K4MSS4-F1
#
_cell.length_a   1.000
_cell.length_b   1.000
_cell.length_c   1.000
_cell.angle_alpha   90.00
_cell.angle_beta   90.00
_cell.angle_gamma   90.00
#
_symmetry.space_group_name_H-M   'P 1'
#
loop_
_entity.id
_entity.type
_entity.pdbx_description
1 polymer ?
#
loop_
_entity_poly.entity_id
_entity_poly.type
_entity_poly.pdbx_seq_one_letter_code
_entity_poly.pdbx_strand_id
1 'polypeptide(L)'
;MTLAGIELRYLVEQISEQAQDYYVSNIYGITKDSLLFKLHHTEKSDLFMMISTFGVWLTSVKIDQMESNRLLKRLRSDLLRLKLKKIKQIGSERIAYFTFEGFGKEFVLVGEFFGDGNILLCNNDMKILALQHSIDVRHRKLRVGLDYTQPPKSGLDIFNISESDFDDLKTTDLVAGKWFGRTLGLPKKYVEGIFGNANIDSKKIGNLLTRGEIKKIFETTKKIVSDVSSGNHDAIIVRNEKTEVLPLKLGKLEGEITNVNSFIEGLDTVFTGDLVEKGKSIQSSGSDKKIKELQTQISEQEKAIETVKERSKNITNVANSLFEMVSKGTISLEDISAQETLTSHNAKLVNEKGISLIVIQDEKIKINIKASLQSIASVLFDEAKKQSGAIISIEKIKAETEKKLEKFQNKTESEQDLILVTEIRKKSWYERYRWFFTSDGFLVIGGRDAASNSAVVRKHLGKNDKIFHGDIHGSPFFILKDAKDAPDTSMNEVAHATVCFSRAWKEGMYGVSAYWVNPDQIKKSAPSGEFLPKGSFTIEGQRNFINSANLKLAVGIIPQEDDYVLTCGPPETIKKNSICYAIIEPHGSEMVDTAKKIRIEFSKIYEEITKKISLDDFVRVLPAGQSQIKETGIGDSQKEDFTDTELD
;
A
#
# COMPACT_ATOMS: atom_id res chain seq x y z
N MET A 1 17.69 -9.65 3.20
CA MET A 1 18.08 -10.53 4.33
C MET A 1 17.15 -11.75 4.37
N THR A 2 17.59 -12.93 4.83
CA THR A 2 16.70 -14.10 5.01
C THR A 2 16.44 -14.36 6.49
N LEU A 3 15.18 -14.60 6.85
CA LEU A 3 14.78 -14.94 8.22
C LEU A 3 15.44 -16.26 8.68
N ALA A 4 15.87 -16.33 9.94
CA ALA A 4 16.40 -17.55 10.56
C ALA A 4 15.28 -18.41 11.16
N GLY A 5 15.52 -19.72 11.33
CA GLY A 5 14.53 -20.62 11.95
C GLY A 5 14.15 -20.21 13.38
N ILE A 6 15.13 -19.75 14.19
CA ILE A 6 14.88 -19.27 15.55
C ILE A 6 14.12 -17.93 15.58
N GLU A 7 14.33 -17.06 14.58
CA GLU A 7 13.58 -15.81 14.44
C GLU A 7 12.13 -16.10 14.03
N LEU A 8 11.93 -17.07 13.12
CA LEU A 8 10.61 -17.50 12.69
C LEU A 8 9.77 -18.05 13.86
N ARG A 9 10.39 -18.75 14.82
CA ARG A 9 9.69 -19.25 16.03
C ARG A 9 9.00 -18.12 16.78
N TYR A 10 9.77 -17.09 17.11
CA TYR A 10 9.28 -15.91 17.80
C TYR A 10 8.17 -15.21 17.01
N LEU A 11 8.39 -14.98 15.71
CA LEU A 11 7.40 -14.30 14.86
C LEU A 11 6.10 -15.08 14.77
N VAL A 12 6.16 -16.41 14.58
CA VAL A 12 4.98 -17.26 14.51
C VAL A 12 4.18 -17.20 15.81
N GLU A 13 4.85 -17.26 16.96
CA GLU A 13 4.20 -17.21 18.28
C GLU A 13 3.55 -15.85 18.53
N GLN A 14 4.29 -14.75 18.30
CA GLN A 14 3.77 -13.39 18.46
C GLN A 14 2.59 -13.09 17.54
N ILE A 15 2.69 -13.46 16.27
CA ILE A 15 1.59 -13.25 15.31
C ILE A 15 0.39 -14.13 15.69
N SER A 16 0.62 -15.37 16.12
CA SER A 16 -0.47 -16.25 16.55
C SER A 16 -1.21 -15.72 17.78
N GLU A 17 -0.51 -15.10 18.72
CA GLU A 17 -1.11 -14.46 19.90
C GLU A 17 -1.91 -13.21 19.52
N GLN A 18 -1.32 -12.32 18.73
CA GLN A 18 -1.96 -11.06 18.35
C GLN A 18 -3.15 -11.26 17.41
N ALA A 19 -3.05 -12.20 16.46
CA ALA A 19 -4.09 -12.48 15.47
C ALA A 19 -5.13 -13.50 15.93
N GLN A 20 -5.15 -13.85 17.23
CA GLN A 20 -6.17 -14.73 17.79
C GLN A 20 -7.58 -14.16 17.57
N ASP A 21 -8.48 -15.00 17.08
CA ASP A 21 -9.88 -14.65 16.76
C ASP A 21 -10.08 -13.70 15.58
N TYR A 22 -9.01 -13.37 14.84
CA TYR A 22 -9.13 -12.58 13.62
C TYR A 22 -9.58 -13.43 12.43
N TYR A 23 -10.36 -12.81 11.53
CA TYR A 23 -10.71 -13.39 10.25
C TYR A 23 -10.09 -12.64 9.08
N VAL A 24 -9.83 -13.34 7.98
CA VAL A 24 -9.30 -12.73 6.77
C VAL A 24 -10.38 -11.87 6.13
N SER A 25 -10.22 -10.55 6.19
CA SER A 25 -11.14 -9.59 5.59
C SER A 25 -10.79 -9.29 4.13
N ASN A 26 -9.50 -9.24 3.81
CA ASN A 26 -9.00 -9.07 2.46
C ASN A 26 -7.58 -9.64 2.33
N ILE A 27 -7.13 -9.86 1.09
CA ILE A 27 -5.76 -10.24 0.75
C ILE A 27 -5.34 -9.34 -0.42
N TYR A 28 -4.19 -8.70 -0.35
CA TYR A 28 -3.62 -7.88 -1.42
C TYR A 28 -2.39 -8.59 -2.00
N GLY A 29 -2.29 -8.69 -3.32
CA GLY A 29 -1.05 -9.12 -3.96
C GLY A 29 -0.16 -7.91 -4.13
N ILE A 30 1.01 -7.92 -3.50
CA ILE A 30 1.95 -6.78 -3.55
C ILE A 30 2.91 -7.00 -4.70
N THR A 31 3.64 -8.11 -4.66
CA THR A 31 4.52 -8.57 -5.74
C THR A 31 4.13 -9.99 -6.17
N LYS A 32 4.84 -10.56 -7.14
CA LYS A 32 4.70 -12.00 -7.46
C LYS A 32 5.00 -12.92 -6.26
N ASP A 33 5.77 -12.43 -5.28
CA ASP A 33 6.29 -13.21 -4.16
C ASP A 33 5.78 -12.75 -2.78
N SER A 34 4.95 -11.69 -2.73
CA SER A 34 4.48 -11.09 -1.48
C SER A 34 2.97 -10.87 -1.47
N LEU A 35 2.32 -11.26 -0.39
CA LEU A 35 0.89 -11.16 -0.14
C LEU A 35 0.63 -10.48 1.21
N LEU A 36 -0.19 -9.44 1.21
CA LEU A 36 -0.60 -8.73 2.42
C LEU A 36 -2.00 -9.17 2.85
N PHE A 37 -2.10 -9.84 3.98
CA PHE A 37 -3.36 -10.30 4.57
C PHE A 37 -3.90 -9.23 5.51
N LYS A 38 -5.10 -8.73 5.23
CA LYS A 38 -5.84 -7.87 6.15
C LYS A 38 -6.73 -8.72 7.04
N LEU A 39 -6.35 -8.83 8.30
CA LEU A 39 -7.04 -9.56 9.34
C LEU A 39 -7.95 -8.59 10.10
N HIS A 40 -9.22 -8.94 10.29
CA HIS A 40 -10.18 -8.13 11.04
C HIS A 40 -10.61 -8.84 12.32
N HIS A 41 -10.79 -8.04 13.37
CA HIS A 41 -11.39 -8.47 14.63
C HIS A 41 -12.58 -7.59 14.99
N THR A 42 -13.59 -8.17 15.64
CA THR A 42 -14.82 -7.43 15.94
C THR A 42 -14.67 -6.36 17.02
N GLU A 43 -13.55 -6.34 17.75
CA GLU A 43 -13.32 -5.43 18.89
C GLU A 43 -11.94 -4.77 18.87
N LYS A 44 -10.99 -5.34 18.14
CA LYS A 44 -9.60 -4.89 18.07
C LYS A 44 -9.34 -4.27 16.69
N SER A 45 -8.30 -3.46 16.59
CA SER A 45 -7.86 -2.87 15.32
C SER A 45 -7.52 -3.94 14.29
N ASP A 46 -7.71 -3.63 13.01
CA ASP A 46 -7.29 -4.51 11.92
C ASP A 46 -5.78 -4.76 12.00
N LEU A 47 -5.36 -6.00 11.77
CA LEU A 47 -3.96 -6.39 11.66
C LEU A 47 -3.63 -6.64 10.19
N PHE A 48 -2.40 -6.30 9.81
CA PHE A 48 -1.91 -6.51 8.45
C PHE A 48 -0.69 -7.40 8.52
N MET A 49 -0.83 -8.62 7.99
CA MET A 49 0.21 -9.64 8.02
C MET A 49 0.78 -9.80 6.61
N MET A 50 2.05 -9.45 6.44
CA MET A 50 2.77 -9.70 5.20
C MET A 50 3.30 -11.13 5.19
N ILE A 51 3.01 -11.89 4.14
CA ILE A 51 3.62 -13.18 3.85
C ILE A 51 4.38 -13.04 2.53
N SER A 52 5.69 -13.18 2.59
CA SER A 52 6.58 -13.18 1.43
C SER A 52 7.43 -14.44 1.38
N THR A 53 8.01 -14.77 0.24
CA THR A 53 8.92 -15.93 0.11
C THR A 53 10.16 -15.85 0.98
N PHE A 54 10.51 -14.67 1.51
CA PHE A 54 11.65 -14.49 2.41
C PHE A 54 11.28 -14.33 3.90
N GLY A 55 9.99 -14.25 4.25
CA GLY A 55 9.57 -14.13 5.65
C GLY A 55 8.10 -13.75 5.86
N VAL A 56 7.73 -13.62 7.13
CA VAL A 56 6.39 -13.22 7.59
C VAL A 56 6.53 -12.20 8.72
N TRP A 57 5.74 -11.13 8.69
CA TRP A 57 5.72 -10.10 9.74
C TRP A 57 4.38 -9.36 9.77
N LEU A 58 4.12 -8.64 10.86
CA LEU A 58 3.03 -7.65 10.93
C LEU A 58 3.57 -6.31 10.47
N THR A 59 2.79 -5.63 9.63
CA THR A 59 3.16 -4.32 9.09
C THR A 59 2.14 -3.26 9.45
N SER A 60 2.61 -2.05 9.72
CA SER A 60 1.77 -0.84 9.82
C SER A 60 1.67 -0.11 8.49
N VAL A 61 2.09 -0.72 7.38
CA VAL A 61 2.09 -0.07 6.06
C VAL A 61 1.24 -0.87 5.07
N LYS A 62 0.32 -0.17 4.40
CA LYS A 62 -0.38 -0.69 3.24
C LYS A 62 0.44 -0.36 2.00
N ILE A 63 0.92 -1.40 1.35
CA ILE A 63 1.58 -1.29 0.06
C ILE A 63 0.54 -1.52 -1.04
N ASP A 64 0.54 -0.70 -2.07
CA ASP A 64 -0.30 -0.93 -3.24
C ASP A 64 0.26 -2.02 -4.15
N GLN A 65 -0.60 -2.59 -5.00
CA GLN A 65 -0.22 -3.70 -5.85
C GLN A 65 0.80 -3.25 -6.91
N MET A 66 2.00 -3.84 -6.88
CA MET A 66 3.10 -3.56 -7.81
C MET A 66 3.13 -4.57 -8.97
N GLU A 67 2.87 -5.85 -8.69
CA GLU A 67 2.83 -6.91 -9.69
C GLU A 67 1.61 -7.83 -9.51
N SER A 68 1.26 -8.55 -10.58
CA SER A 68 0.24 -9.60 -10.49
C SER A 68 0.74 -10.80 -9.70
N ASN A 69 0.00 -11.22 -8.68
CA ASN A 69 0.29 -12.44 -7.92
C ASN A 69 -0.64 -13.58 -8.36
N ARG A 70 -0.06 -14.72 -8.78
CA ARG A 70 -0.81 -15.88 -9.31
C ARG A 70 -1.70 -16.56 -8.28
N LEU A 71 -1.34 -16.51 -7.00
CA LEU A 71 -2.09 -17.12 -5.91
C LEU A 71 -3.27 -16.26 -5.47
N LEU A 72 -3.22 -14.95 -5.69
CA LEU A 72 -4.17 -13.98 -5.12
C LEU A 72 -5.63 -14.36 -5.36
N LYS A 73 -5.98 -14.72 -6.60
CA LYS A 73 -7.37 -15.09 -6.95
C LYS A 73 -7.83 -16.31 -6.17
N ARG A 74 -6.98 -17.33 -6.07
CA ARG A 74 -7.32 -18.58 -5.37
C ARG A 74 -7.41 -18.36 -3.85
N LEU A 75 -6.45 -17.65 -3.28
CA LEU A 75 -6.46 -17.31 -1.86
C LEU A 75 -7.68 -16.49 -1.46
N ARG A 76 -8.09 -15.51 -2.28
CA ARG A 76 -9.33 -14.75 -2.03
C ARG A 76 -10.58 -15.62 -2.10
N SER A 77 -10.64 -16.54 -3.07
CA SER A 77 -11.77 -17.47 -3.20
C SER A 77 -11.91 -18.38 -1.97
N ASP A 78 -10.79 -18.85 -1.43
CA ASP A 78 -10.80 -19.94 -0.45
C ASP A 78 -10.65 -19.45 1.00
N LEU A 79 -9.96 -18.34 1.25
CA LEU A 79 -9.60 -17.89 2.61
C LEU A 79 -10.41 -16.71 3.14
N LEU A 80 -11.10 -15.94 2.29
CA LEU A 80 -11.87 -14.79 2.77
C LEU A 80 -12.95 -15.22 3.76
N ARG A 81 -13.10 -14.44 4.84
CA ARG A 81 -14.01 -14.66 5.97
C ARG A 81 -13.65 -15.86 6.85
N LEU A 82 -12.61 -16.63 6.52
CA LEU A 82 -12.11 -17.68 7.40
C LEU A 82 -11.31 -17.06 8.55
N LYS A 83 -11.38 -17.70 9.70
CA LYS A 83 -10.63 -17.35 10.90
C LYS A 83 -9.22 -17.93 10.81
N LEU A 84 -8.22 -17.14 11.15
CA LEU A 84 -6.86 -17.64 11.35
C LEU A 84 -6.85 -18.41 12.68
N LYS A 85 -6.83 -19.74 12.60
CA LYS A 85 -6.94 -20.64 13.75
C LYS A 85 -5.63 -20.77 14.50
N LYS A 86 -4.55 -20.97 13.75
CA LYS A 86 -3.23 -21.28 14.29
C LYS A 86 -2.14 -20.99 13.27
N ILE A 87 -1.00 -20.50 13.75
CA ILE A 87 0.26 -20.51 13.02
C ILE A 87 1.21 -21.49 13.72
N LYS A 88 1.93 -22.31 12.94
CA LYS A 88 2.88 -23.29 13.49
C LYS A 88 4.13 -23.38 12.63
N GLN A 89 5.30 -23.24 13.25
CA GLN A 89 6.58 -23.59 12.63
C GLN A 89 6.80 -25.11 12.66
N ILE A 90 7.43 -25.65 11.61
CA ILE A 90 7.81 -27.06 11.51
C ILE A 90 9.25 -27.26 11.96
N GLY A 91 9.45 -27.87 13.14
CA GLY A 91 10.78 -28.11 13.71
C GLY A 91 11.57 -26.81 13.90
N SER A 92 12.87 -26.87 13.57
CA SER A 92 13.79 -25.73 13.46
C SER A 92 13.85 -25.12 12.05
N GLU A 93 13.07 -25.66 11.11
CA GLU A 93 13.10 -25.25 9.71
C GLU A 93 12.41 -23.91 9.49
N ARG A 94 12.77 -23.25 8.38
CA ARG A 94 12.15 -21.98 7.95
C ARG A 94 10.84 -22.23 7.21
N ILE A 95 9.95 -23.01 7.81
CA ILE A 95 8.65 -23.40 7.27
C ILE A 95 7.56 -23.11 8.30
N ALA A 96 6.52 -22.39 7.89
CA ALA A 96 5.35 -22.11 8.73
C ALA A 96 4.04 -22.52 8.06
N TYR A 97 3.14 -23.10 8.85
CA TYR A 97 1.77 -23.44 8.46
C TYR A 97 0.80 -22.46 9.09
N PHE A 98 -0.02 -21.82 8.26
CA PHE A 98 -1.10 -20.92 8.67
C PHE A 98 -2.41 -21.65 8.41
N THR A 99 -3.09 -22.07 9.48
CA THR A 99 -4.34 -22.83 9.40
C THR A 99 -5.51 -21.86 9.46
N PHE A 100 -6.36 -21.89 8.44
CA PHE A 100 -7.57 -21.08 8.34
C PHE A 100 -8.79 -21.98 8.41
N GLU A 101 -9.77 -21.63 9.24
CA GLU A 101 -11.00 -22.41 9.40
C GLU A 101 -12.25 -21.54 9.36
N GLY A 102 -13.36 -22.11 8.90
CA GLY A 102 -14.66 -21.47 8.93
C GLY A 102 -15.64 -22.11 7.96
N PHE A 103 -16.94 -22.01 8.26
CA PHE A 103 -18.01 -22.57 7.42
C PHE A 103 -17.84 -24.06 7.10
N GLY A 104 -17.29 -24.84 8.04
CA GLY A 104 -17.03 -26.27 7.85
C GLY A 104 -15.86 -26.59 6.91
N LYS A 105 -15.04 -25.61 6.54
CA LYS A 105 -13.84 -25.76 5.72
C LYS A 105 -12.59 -25.46 6.53
N GLU A 106 -11.50 -26.16 6.22
CA GLU A 106 -10.17 -25.91 6.75
C GLU A 106 -9.14 -25.91 5.62
N PHE A 107 -8.27 -24.90 5.60
CA PHE A 107 -7.19 -24.75 4.64
C PHE A 107 -5.88 -24.46 5.36
N VAL A 108 -4.77 -24.92 4.77
CA VAL A 108 -3.43 -24.68 5.29
C VAL A 108 -2.62 -23.94 4.24
N LEU A 109 -2.21 -22.71 4.57
CA LEU A 109 -1.21 -21.99 3.78
C LEU A 109 0.17 -22.37 4.32
N VAL A 110 1.05 -22.84 3.44
CA VAL A 110 2.43 -23.20 3.74
C VAL A 110 3.36 -22.13 3.17
N GLY A 111 4.17 -21.53 4.04
CA GLY A 111 5.27 -20.65 3.65
C GLY A 111 6.61 -21.34 3.85
N GLU A 112 7.40 -21.45 2.79
CA GLU A 112 8.79 -21.91 2.80
C GLU A 112 9.71 -20.71 2.60
N PHE A 113 10.43 -20.31 3.65
CA PHE A 113 11.23 -19.07 3.71
C PHE A 113 12.74 -19.31 3.52
N PHE A 114 13.10 -20.22 2.62
CA PHE A 114 14.49 -20.58 2.33
C PHE A 114 14.74 -20.69 0.82
N GLY A 115 15.98 -20.44 0.40
CA GLY A 115 16.32 -20.38 -1.03
C GLY A 115 15.53 -19.26 -1.72
N ASP A 116 14.88 -19.58 -2.84
CA ASP A 116 13.96 -18.67 -3.54
C ASP A 116 12.58 -18.56 -2.84
N GLY A 117 12.31 -19.44 -1.88
CA GLY A 117 11.08 -19.57 -1.13
C GLY A 117 9.88 -20.04 -1.95
N ASN A 118 8.79 -20.38 -1.25
CA ASN A 118 7.56 -20.86 -1.90
C ASN A 118 6.35 -20.65 -1.00
N ILE A 119 5.21 -20.30 -1.60
CA ILE A 119 3.92 -20.20 -0.91
C ILE A 119 2.96 -21.20 -1.55
N LEU A 120 2.33 -22.04 -0.74
CA LEU A 120 1.42 -23.09 -1.19
C LEU A 120 0.12 -23.06 -0.39
N LEU A 121 -1.02 -23.25 -1.04
CA LEU A 121 -2.31 -23.45 -0.41
C LEU A 121 -2.66 -24.93 -0.47
N CYS A 122 -2.99 -25.53 0.68
CA CYS A 122 -3.41 -26.92 0.81
C CYS A 122 -4.81 -27.02 1.45
N ASN A 123 -5.49 -28.15 1.24
CA ASN A 123 -6.67 -28.52 2.03
C ASN A 123 -6.27 -29.11 3.41
N ASN A 124 -7.26 -29.55 4.18
CA ASN A 124 -7.10 -30.25 5.45
C ASN A 124 -6.23 -31.53 5.36
N ASP A 125 -6.26 -32.24 4.24
CA ASP A 125 -5.47 -33.46 3.98
C ASP A 125 -4.05 -33.14 3.46
N MET A 126 -3.61 -31.88 3.51
CA MET A 126 -2.33 -31.40 2.97
C MET A 126 -2.15 -31.61 1.45
N LYS A 127 -3.24 -31.75 0.69
CA LYS A 127 -3.23 -31.78 -0.77
C LYS A 127 -3.09 -30.38 -1.35
N ILE A 128 -2.13 -30.19 -2.26
CA ILE A 128 -1.79 -28.89 -2.84
C ILE A 128 -2.91 -28.43 -3.80
N LEU A 129 -3.54 -27.31 -3.46
CA LEU A 129 -4.60 -26.67 -4.24
C LEU A 129 -4.07 -25.58 -5.17
N ALA A 130 -3.03 -24.87 -4.73
CA ALA A 130 -2.30 -23.87 -5.50
C ALA A 130 -0.89 -23.71 -4.92
N LEU A 131 0.07 -23.30 -5.75
CA LEU A 131 1.44 -23.04 -5.36
C LEU A 131 2.08 -21.97 -6.25
N GLN A 132 3.05 -21.26 -5.71
CA GLN A 132 3.76 -20.21 -6.43
C GLN A 132 4.76 -20.79 -7.42
N HIS A 133 5.57 -21.75 -6.97
CA HIS A 133 6.57 -22.43 -7.79
C HIS A 133 6.42 -23.95 -7.70
N SER A 134 6.28 -24.60 -8.86
CA SER A 134 6.35 -26.05 -8.97
C SER A 134 7.77 -26.54 -8.77
N ILE A 135 7.94 -27.64 -8.04
CA ILE A 135 9.25 -28.25 -7.77
C ILE A 135 9.22 -29.70 -8.23
N ASP A 136 10.25 -30.13 -8.95
CA ASP A 136 10.46 -31.52 -9.34
C ASP A 136 11.94 -31.88 -9.13
N VAL A 137 12.26 -32.37 -7.94
CA VAL A 137 13.61 -32.78 -7.55
C VAL A 137 13.61 -34.22 -7.05
N ARG A 138 14.78 -34.85 -6.99
CA ARG A 138 14.94 -36.28 -6.66
C ARG A 138 14.20 -36.71 -5.38
N HIS A 139 14.21 -35.86 -4.38
CA HIS A 139 13.67 -36.17 -3.05
C HIS A 139 12.26 -35.60 -2.81
N ARG A 140 11.71 -34.80 -3.74
CA ARG A 140 10.46 -34.06 -3.50
C ARG A 140 9.82 -33.56 -4.79
N LYS A 141 8.51 -33.70 -4.92
CA LYS A 141 7.71 -33.12 -6.01
C LYS A 141 6.57 -32.28 -5.45
N LEU A 142 6.43 -31.05 -5.90
CA LEU A 142 5.34 -30.13 -5.56
C LEU A 142 4.62 -29.70 -6.83
N ARG A 143 3.35 -30.12 -6.95
CA ARG A 143 2.45 -29.75 -8.04
C ARG A 143 1.01 -29.74 -7.50
N VAL A 144 0.14 -28.96 -8.15
CA VAL A 144 -1.30 -28.97 -7.84
C VAL A 144 -1.85 -30.38 -7.95
N GLY A 145 -2.62 -30.81 -6.95
CA GLY A 145 -3.24 -32.12 -6.87
C GLY A 145 -2.40 -33.22 -6.21
N LEU A 146 -1.12 -32.95 -5.88
CA LEU A 146 -0.28 -33.86 -5.09
C LEU A 146 -0.34 -33.53 -3.60
N ASP A 147 0.02 -34.50 -2.77
CA ASP A 147 0.18 -34.27 -1.33
C ASP A 147 1.46 -33.48 -1.06
N TYR A 148 1.36 -32.50 -0.17
CA TYR A 148 2.51 -31.72 0.26
C TYR A 148 3.48 -32.62 1.04
N THR A 149 4.71 -32.67 0.55
CA THR A 149 5.83 -33.34 1.21
C THR A 149 6.79 -32.27 1.74
N GLN A 150 7.45 -32.47 2.88
CA GLN A 150 8.45 -31.53 3.40
C GLN A 150 9.81 -31.75 2.72
N PRO A 151 10.74 -30.78 2.71
CA PRO A 151 12.12 -31.07 2.39
C PRO A 151 12.71 -32.11 3.37
N PRO A 152 13.75 -32.86 2.98
CA PRO A 152 14.42 -33.80 3.88
C PRO A 152 14.89 -33.06 5.14
N LYS A 153 14.59 -33.60 6.32
CA LYS A 153 15.08 -33.05 7.58
C LYS A 153 16.61 -33.11 7.58
N SER A 154 17.26 -31.97 7.84
CA SER A 154 18.71 -31.91 8.00
C SER A 154 19.07 -31.39 9.38
N GLY A 155 19.94 -32.10 10.09
CA GLY A 155 20.51 -31.64 11.35
C GLY A 155 19.63 -31.88 12.59
N LEU A 156 20.02 -31.24 13.69
CA LEU A 156 19.39 -31.32 15.00
C LEU A 156 18.31 -30.25 15.16
N ASP A 157 17.31 -30.55 15.98
CA ASP A 157 16.31 -29.56 16.39
C ASP A 157 16.92 -28.62 17.43
N ILE A 158 17.25 -27.40 17.01
CA ILE A 158 17.92 -26.41 17.86
C ILE A 158 17.13 -26.04 19.12
N PHE A 159 15.82 -26.22 19.12
CA PHE A 159 14.98 -25.93 20.30
C PHE A 159 15.09 -27.02 21.38
N ASN A 160 15.57 -28.21 21.02
CA ASN A 160 15.63 -29.40 21.87
C ASN A 160 17.05 -29.99 21.93
N ILE A 161 18.06 -29.13 22.08
CA ILE A 161 19.48 -29.54 22.15
C ILE A 161 19.92 -29.95 23.57
N SER A 162 20.80 -30.94 23.63
CA SER A 162 21.49 -31.44 24.82
C SER A 162 23.02 -31.24 24.69
N GLU A 163 23.76 -31.31 25.80
CA GLU A 163 25.22 -31.19 25.75
C GLU A 163 25.87 -32.34 24.96
N SER A 164 25.30 -33.55 25.03
CA SER A 164 25.79 -34.73 24.30
C SER A 164 25.68 -34.58 22.79
N ASP A 165 24.77 -33.76 22.28
CA ASP A 165 24.65 -33.49 20.85
C ASP A 165 25.88 -32.78 20.26
N PHE A 166 26.70 -32.18 21.13
CA PHE A 166 27.95 -31.53 20.76
C PHE A 166 29.17 -32.43 20.92
N ASP A 167 28.99 -33.69 21.33
CA ASP A 167 30.11 -34.63 21.51
C ASP A 167 30.83 -34.93 20.19
N ASP A 168 30.10 -34.92 19.07
CA ASP A 168 30.66 -35.07 17.72
C ASP A 168 31.71 -34.02 17.37
N LEU A 169 31.65 -32.82 17.97
CA LEU A 169 32.68 -31.81 17.81
C LEU A 169 34.04 -32.30 18.31
N LYS A 170 34.08 -33.16 19.34
CA LYS A 170 35.33 -33.68 19.91
C LYS A 170 36.11 -34.55 18.94
N THR A 171 35.44 -35.14 17.95
CA THR A 171 36.04 -36.11 17.03
C THR A 171 36.07 -35.64 15.58
N THR A 172 35.45 -34.51 15.25
CA THR A 172 35.36 -34.04 13.86
C THR A 172 36.60 -33.26 13.42
N ASP A 173 37.08 -33.55 12.20
CA ASP A 173 38.11 -32.77 11.51
C ASP A 173 37.55 -31.52 10.82
N LEU A 174 36.23 -31.28 10.95
CA LEU A 174 35.60 -30.08 10.42
C LEU A 174 35.92 -28.86 11.28
N VAL A 175 36.02 -27.72 10.63
CA VAL A 175 36.02 -26.41 11.30
C VAL A 175 34.75 -26.29 12.13
N ALA A 176 34.89 -25.94 13.41
CA ALA A 176 33.82 -25.93 14.40
C ALA A 176 32.61 -25.10 13.93
N GLY A 177 32.82 -23.89 13.42
CA GLY A 177 31.74 -23.06 12.87
C GLY A 177 31.03 -23.68 11.66
N LYS A 178 31.74 -24.42 10.80
CA LYS A 178 31.13 -25.13 9.65
C LYS A 178 30.30 -26.32 10.10
N TRP A 179 30.79 -27.10 11.06
CA TRP A 179 30.02 -28.16 11.69
C TRP A 179 28.75 -27.57 12.31
N PHE A 180 28.91 -26.51 13.10
CA PHE A 180 27.82 -25.88 13.84
C PHE A 180 26.71 -25.34 12.92
N GLY A 181 27.07 -24.62 11.86
CA GLY A 181 26.10 -24.13 10.87
C GLY A 181 25.38 -25.25 10.11
N ARG A 182 26.07 -26.36 9.81
CA ARG A 182 25.48 -27.52 9.11
C ARG A 182 24.57 -28.36 10.00
N THR A 183 25.00 -28.60 11.24
CA THR A 183 24.30 -29.48 12.17
C THR A 183 23.10 -28.78 12.81
N LEU A 184 23.20 -27.48 13.13
CA LEU A 184 22.13 -26.73 13.80
C LEU A 184 21.28 -25.87 12.86
N GLY A 185 21.60 -25.84 11.56
CA GLY A 185 20.86 -25.06 10.57
C GLY A 185 20.89 -23.54 10.80
N LEU A 186 21.86 -23.04 11.56
CA LEU A 186 21.96 -21.62 11.91
C LEU A 186 22.67 -20.80 10.82
N PRO A 187 22.13 -19.61 10.47
CA PRO A 187 22.83 -18.66 9.61
C PRO A 187 24.18 -18.24 10.19
N LYS A 188 25.12 -17.92 9.29
CA LYS A 188 26.50 -17.53 9.62
C LYS A 188 26.59 -16.48 10.74
N LYS A 189 25.73 -15.46 10.72
CA LYS A 189 25.67 -14.40 11.75
C LYS A 189 25.48 -14.93 13.17
N TYR A 190 24.65 -15.96 13.35
CA TYR A 190 24.43 -16.59 14.65
C TYR A 190 25.60 -17.46 15.05
N VAL A 191 26.20 -18.18 14.10
CA VAL A 191 27.42 -18.96 14.36
C VAL A 191 28.55 -18.04 14.84
N GLU A 192 28.84 -16.96 14.11
CA GLU A 192 29.89 -16.01 14.50
C GLU A 192 29.57 -15.31 15.83
N GLY A 193 28.30 -14.94 16.06
CA GLY A 193 27.87 -14.35 17.33
C GLY A 193 28.02 -15.28 18.53
N ILE A 194 27.64 -16.56 18.40
CA ILE A 194 27.76 -17.56 19.47
C ILE A 194 29.23 -17.79 19.84
N PHE A 195 30.08 -18.02 18.82
CA PHE A 195 31.51 -18.25 19.04
C PHE A 195 32.21 -17.00 19.59
N GLY A 196 31.83 -15.82 19.09
CA GLY A 196 32.30 -14.53 19.59
C GLY A 196 31.94 -14.31 21.07
N ASN A 197 30.68 -14.52 21.46
CA ASN A 197 30.23 -14.38 22.84
C ASN A 197 30.84 -15.45 23.77
N ALA A 198 31.15 -16.62 23.23
CA ALA A 198 31.88 -17.65 23.96
C ALA A 198 33.40 -17.36 24.07
N ASN A 199 33.91 -16.31 23.40
CA ASN A 199 35.34 -16.02 23.25
C ASN A 199 36.15 -17.21 22.68
N ILE A 200 35.60 -17.88 21.66
CA ILE A 200 36.23 -19.03 20.99
C ILE A 200 36.29 -18.74 19.48
N ASP A 201 37.41 -19.04 18.83
CA ASP A 201 37.53 -18.88 17.37
C ASP A 201 36.69 -19.92 16.63
N SER A 202 35.75 -19.45 15.81
CA SER A 202 34.88 -20.30 14.97
C SER A 202 35.64 -21.08 13.90
N LYS A 203 36.88 -20.67 13.59
CA LYS A 203 37.77 -21.32 12.61
C LYS A 203 38.55 -22.49 13.19
N LYS A 204 38.54 -22.68 14.52
CA LYS A 204 39.20 -23.80 15.18
C LYS A 204 38.60 -25.14 14.70
N ILE A 205 39.45 -26.16 14.52
CA ILE A 205 38.99 -27.52 14.17
C ILE A 205 38.30 -28.13 15.38
N GLY A 206 37.18 -28.82 15.16
CA GLY A 206 36.35 -29.38 16.23
C GLY A 206 37.15 -30.23 17.22
N ASN A 207 37.95 -31.17 16.73
CA ASN A 207 38.75 -32.07 17.57
C ASN A 207 39.84 -31.38 18.43
N LEU A 208 40.11 -30.09 18.19
CA LEU A 208 41.01 -29.28 19.01
C LEU A 208 40.28 -28.53 20.13
N LEU A 209 38.94 -28.60 20.19
CA LEU A 209 38.14 -27.98 21.24
C LEU A 209 38.22 -28.79 22.53
N THR A 210 38.48 -28.08 23.63
CA THR A 210 38.44 -28.65 24.97
C THR A 210 36.99 -28.88 25.42
N ARG A 211 36.78 -29.79 26.39
CA ARG A 211 35.46 -30.02 26.98
C ARG A 211 34.85 -28.75 27.58
N GLY A 212 35.67 -27.88 28.17
CA GLY A 212 35.23 -26.60 28.71
C GLY A 212 34.76 -25.63 27.62
N GLU A 213 35.48 -25.56 26.49
CA GLU A 213 35.07 -24.76 25.33
C GLU A 213 33.73 -25.26 24.76
N ILE A 214 33.55 -26.57 24.59
CA ILE A 214 32.30 -27.16 24.08
C ILE A 214 31.12 -26.84 25.00
N LYS A 215 31.30 -26.99 26.31
CA LYS A 215 30.26 -26.65 27.29
C LYS A 215 29.86 -25.17 27.21
N LYS A 216 30.84 -24.27 27.09
CA LYS A 216 30.59 -22.83 26.95
C LYS A 216 29.85 -22.49 25.65
N ILE A 217 30.20 -23.15 24.54
CA ILE A 217 29.48 -23.02 23.26
C ILE A 217 28.03 -23.46 23.44
N PHE A 218 27.80 -24.63 24.04
CA PHE A 218 26.44 -25.15 24.30
C PHE A 218 25.61 -24.19 25.16
N GLU A 219 26.14 -23.74 26.30
CA GLU A 219 25.44 -22.80 27.19
C GLU A 219 25.11 -21.47 26.48
N THR A 220 26.06 -20.94 25.72
CA THR A 220 25.87 -19.70 24.94
C THR A 220 24.81 -19.89 23.85
N THR A 221 24.82 -21.04 23.18
CA THR A 221 23.83 -21.40 22.15
C THR A 221 22.44 -21.46 22.75
N LYS A 222 22.28 -22.21 23.85
CA LYS A 222 20.99 -22.37 24.54
C LYS A 222 20.44 -21.02 25.02
N LYS A 223 21.32 -20.16 25.54
CA LYS A 223 20.96 -18.80 25.95
C LYS A 223 20.46 -17.97 24.78
N ILE A 224 21.23 -17.85 23.69
CA ILE A 224 20.85 -17.05 22.52
C ILE A 224 19.55 -17.57 21.89
N VAL A 225 19.41 -18.88 21.73
CA VAL A 225 18.17 -19.48 21.18
C VAL A 225 16.97 -19.17 22.08
N SER A 226 17.13 -19.31 23.39
CA SER A 226 16.08 -18.97 24.36
C SER A 226 15.71 -17.49 24.28
N ASP A 227 16.68 -16.58 24.34
CA ASP A 227 16.45 -15.12 24.30
C ASP A 227 15.75 -14.69 23.00
N VAL A 228 16.19 -15.23 21.85
CA VAL A 228 15.56 -14.93 20.55
C VAL A 228 14.14 -15.49 20.48
N SER A 229 13.92 -16.74 20.90
CA SER A 229 12.60 -17.38 20.80
C SER A 229 11.56 -16.82 21.79
N SER A 230 11.99 -16.42 22.99
CA SER A 230 11.10 -15.90 24.04
C SER A 230 10.73 -14.42 23.88
N GLY A 231 11.41 -13.69 23.00
CA GLY A 231 11.19 -12.25 22.82
C GLY A 231 11.99 -11.35 23.76
N ASN A 232 12.98 -11.89 24.49
CA ASN A 232 13.91 -11.08 25.28
C ASN A 232 14.92 -10.40 24.36
N HIS A 233 14.46 -9.38 23.62
CA HIS A 233 15.21 -8.76 22.53
C HIS A 233 15.82 -7.42 22.95
N ASP A 234 17.02 -7.16 22.43
CA ASP A 234 17.67 -5.84 22.37
C ASP A 234 17.90 -5.57 20.89
N ALA A 235 16.81 -5.26 20.19
CA ALA A 235 16.74 -5.32 18.75
C ALA A 235 17.43 -4.11 18.10
N ILE A 236 18.16 -4.39 17.03
CA ILE A 236 18.96 -3.38 16.31
C ILE A 236 18.87 -3.58 14.79
N ILE A 237 19.03 -2.49 14.06
CA ILE A 237 19.29 -2.48 12.63
C ILE A 237 20.77 -2.15 12.43
N VAL A 238 21.46 -2.97 11.65
CA VAL A 238 22.85 -2.77 11.27
C VAL A 238 22.90 -2.46 9.78
N ARG A 239 23.40 -1.27 9.43
CA ARG A 239 23.52 -0.79 8.04
C ARG A 239 24.98 -0.82 7.61
N ASN A 240 25.27 -1.71 6.65
CA ASN A 240 26.55 -1.90 5.96
C ASN A 240 26.31 -1.98 4.44
N GLU A 241 27.10 -2.76 3.70
CA GLU A 241 26.79 -3.19 2.33
C GLU A 241 25.40 -3.86 2.21
N LYS A 242 24.95 -4.52 3.28
CA LYS A 242 23.60 -5.10 3.39
C LYS A 242 22.99 -4.69 4.71
N THR A 243 21.73 -4.29 4.68
CA THR A 243 20.96 -4.00 5.89
C THR A 243 20.51 -5.32 6.54
N GLU A 244 20.81 -5.46 7.83
CA GLU A 244 20.38 -6.61 8.63
C GLU A 244 19.66 -6.15 9.90
N VAL A 245 18.65 -6.92 10.31
CA VAL A 245 17.93 -6.74 11.58
C VAL A 245 18.34 -7.85 12.52
N LEU A 246 18.77 -7.52 13.73
CA LEU A 246 19.17 -8.50 14.73
C LEU A 246 18.26 -8.37 15.96
N PRO A 247 17.73 -9.47 16.51
CA PRO A 247 16.97 -9.44 17.76
C PRO A 247 17.86 -9.19 18.98
N LEU A 248 19.17 -9.42 18.85
CA LEU A 248 20.18 -9.31 19.89
C LEU A 248 21.51 -8.86 19.28
N LYS A 249 22.36 -8.19 20.06
CA LYS A 249 23.75 -7.91 19.67
C LYS A 249 24.56 -9.21 19.59
N LEU A 250 25.05 -9.52 18.39
CA LEU A 250 25.82 -10.73 18.09
C LEU A 250 27.28 -10.35 17.81
N GLY A 251 28.20 -10.73 18.71
CA GLY A 251 29.63 -10.52 18.50
C GLY A 251 30.02 -9.06 18.26
N LYS A 252 31.05 -8.85 17.44
CA LYS A 252 31.48 -7.52 17.00
C LYS A 252 30.68 -7.11 15.78
N LEU A 253 29.94 -6.01 15.90
CA LEU A 253 29.15 -5.42 14.83
C LEU A 253 29.98 -4.30 14.18
N GLU A 254 30.09 -4.35 12.87
CA GLU A 254 30.65 -3.26 12.06
C GLU A 254 29.47 -2.51 11.41
N GLY A 255 29.57 -1.19 11.23
CA GLY A 255 28.53 -0.39 10.57
C GLY A 255 27.80 0.64 11.43
N GLU A 256 26.82 1.28 10.82
CA GLU A 256 25.86 2.14 11.52
C GLU A 256 24.82 1.29 12.22
N ILE A 257 24.66 1.50 13.54
CA ILE A 257 23.76 0.72 14.39
C ILE A 257 22.65 1.63 14.89
N THR A 258 21.40 1.25 14.60
CA THR A 258 20.20 1.93 15.09
C THR A 258 19.44 1.01 16.03
N ASN A 259 19.11 1.47 17.24
CA ASN A 259 18.23 0.72 18.15
C ASN A 259 16.78 0.84 17.67
N VAL A 260 16.00 -0.23 17.81
CA VAL A 260 14.57 -0.25 17.48
C VAL A 260 13.77 -0.76 18.69
N ASN A 261 12.51 -0.34 18.81
CA ASN A 261 11.71 -0.69 20.00
C ASN A 261 11.35 -2.18 20.02
N SER A 262 11.28 -2.83 18.86
CA SER A 262 11.07 -4.28 18.75
C SER A 262 11.71 -4.88 17.50
N PHE A 263 11.97 -6.19 17.56
CA PHE A 263 12.46 -6.92 16.38
C PHE A 263 11.45 -6.92 15.22
N ILE A 264 10.14 -6.96 15.52
CA ILE A 264 9.08 -6.92 14.49
C ILE A 264 9.08 -5.57 13.78
N GLU A 265 9.20 -4.48 14.52
CA GLU A 265 9.30 -3.12 13.97
C GLU A 265 10.54 -2.98 13.08
N GLY A 266 11.71 -3.44 13.55
CA GLY A 266 12.93 -3.43 12.74
C GLY A 266 12.78 -4.24 11.44
N LEU A 267 12.14 -5.41 11.51
CA LEU A 267 11.82 -6.20 10.31
C LEU A 267 10.86 -5.48 9.39
N ASP A 268 9.81 -4.84 9.92
CA ASP A 268 8.86 -4.09 9.10
C ASP A 268 9.56 -2.94 8.38
N THR A 269 10.36 -2.13 9.08
CA THR A 269 11.12 -1.02 8.48
C THR A 269 12.00 -1.50 7.32
N VAL A 270 12.78 -2.56 7.52
CA VAL A 270 13.73 -3.04 6.51
C VAL A 270 13.01 -3.79 5.39
N PHE A 271 12.13 -4.74 5.69
CA PHE A 271 11.48 -5.57 4.68
C PHE A 271 10.44 -4.80 3.87
N THR A 272 9.69 -3.90 4.50
CA THR A 272 8.77 -3.01 3.77
C THR A 272 9.54 -2.02 2.92
N GLY A 273 10.64 -1.43 3.44
CA GLY A 273 11.54 -0.58 2.65
C GLY A 273 12.08 -1.30 1.40
N ASP A 274 12.64 -2.50 1.58
CA ASP A 274 13.16 -3.33 0.48
C ASP A 274 12.07 -3.65 -0.57
N LEU A 275 10.83 -3.93 -0.14
CA LEU A 275 9.71 -4.18 -1.05
C LEU A 275 9.32 -2.94 -1.85
N VAL A 276 9.33 -1.77 -1.22
CA VAL A 276 8.98 -0.50 -1.84
C VAL A 276 10.04 -0.09 -2.85
N GLU A 277 11.32 -0.18 -2.51
CA GLU A 277 12.42 0.09 -3.44
C GLU A 277 12.37 -0.84 -4.67
N LYS A 278 12.13 -2.14 -4.45
CA LYS A 278 11.92 -3.08 -5.55
C LYS A 278 10.72 -2.69 -6.41
N GLY A 279 9.61 -2.30 -5.79
CA GLY A 279 8.44 -1.77 -6.48
C GLY A 279 8.74 -0.57 -7.37
N LYS A 280 9.48 0.41 -6.84
CA LYS A 280 9.93 1.59 -7.59
C LYS A 280 10.76 1.19 -8.81
N SER A 281 11.71 0.27 -8.64
CA SER A 281 12.56 -0.22 -9.74
C SER A 281 11.78 -0.98 -10.84
N ILE A 282 10.72 -1.70 -10.47
CA ILE A 282 9.88 -2.42 -11.42
C ILE A 282 9.00 -1.44 -12.21
N GLN A 283 8.39 -0.46 -11.54
CA GLN A 283 7.61 0.59 -12.20
C GLN A 283 8.46 1.45 -13.13
N SER A 284 9.68 1.83 -12.71
CA SER A 284 10.59 2.58 -13.57
C SER A 284 10.90 1.81 -14.85
N SER A 285 11.21 0.51 -14.77
CA SER A 285 11.50 -0.31 -15.96
C SER A 285 10.36 -0.37 -16.99
N GLY A 286 9.10 -0.36 -16.53
CA GLY A 286 7.91 -0.34 -17.40
C GLY A 286 7.69 1.02 -18.06
N SER A 287 7.85 2.11 -17.29
CA SER A 287 7.78 3.48 -17.79
C SER A 287 8.94 3.80 -18.74
N ASP A 288 10.14 3.34 -18.44
CA ASP A 288 11.35 3.49 -19.26
C ASP A 288 11.17 2.88 -20.64
N LYS A 289 10.50 1.72 -20.73
CA LYS A 289 10.19 1.09 -22.01
C LYS A 289 9.25 1.98 -22.85
N LYS A 290 8.22 2.57 -22.24
CA LYS A 290 7.29 3.45 -22.94
C LYS A 290 7.94 4.78 -23.35
N ILE A 291 8.80 5.34 -22.50
CA ILE A 291 9.63 6.50 -22.80
C ILE A 291 10.53 6.20 -24.01
N LYS A 292 11.20 5.04 -24.01
CA LYS A 292 12.07 4.62 -25.11
C LYS A 292 11.31 4.41 -26.42
N GLU A 293 10.09 3.87 -26.38
CA GLU A 293 9.21 3.76 -27.56
C GLU A 293 8.86 5.15 -28.14
N LEU A 294 8.45 6.11 -27.29
CA LEU A 294 8.12 7.46 -27.72
C LEU A 294 9.35 8.22 -28.26
N GLN A 295 10.52 8.07 -27.61
CA GLN A 295 11.79 8.64 -28.10
C GLN A 295 12.18 8.07 -29.46
N THR A 296 12.00 6.76 -29.67
CA THR A 296 12.27 6.11 -30.95
C THR A 296 11.35 6.67 -32.05
N GLN A 297 10.06 6.83 -31.74
CA GLN A 297 9.08 7.42 -32.65
C GLN A 297 9.43 8.87 -33.05
N ILE A 298 9.88 9.69 -32.09
CA ILE A 298 10.33 11.06 -32.38
C ILE A 298 11.56 11.05 -33.30
N SER A 299 12.54 10.18 -33.04
CA SER A 299 13.74 10.05 -33.88
C SER A 299 13.42 9.63 -35.31
N GLU A 300 12.45 8.74 -35.52
CA GLU A 300 11.96 8.36 -36.85
C GLU A 300 11.29 9.53 -37.58
N GLN A 301 10.49 10.33 -36.86
CA GLN A 301 9.84 11.52 -37.41
C GLN A 301 10.85 12.61 -37.81
N GLU A 302 11.92 12.81 -37.03
CA GLU A 302 13.01 13.73 -37.37
C GLU A 302 13.73 13.31 -38.63
N LYS A 303 14.08 12.02 -38.75
CA LYS A 303 14.70 11.47 -39.97
C LYS A 303 13.79 11.65 -41.19
N ALA A 304 12.47 11.47 -41.02
CA ALA A 304 11.52 11.70 -42.09
C ALA A 304 11.47 13.17 -42.53
N ILE A 305 11.49 14.12 -41.59
CA ILE A 305 11.57 15.56 -41.89
C ILE A 305 12.86 15.89 -42.65
N GLU A 306 14.01 15.39 -42.20
CA GLU A 306 15.31 15.59 -42.85
C GLU A 306 15.28 15.10 -44.31
N THR A 307 14.73 13.89 -44.52
CA THR A 307 14.61 13.27 -45.85
C THR A 307 13.73 14.11 -46.78
N VAL A 308 12.58 14.59 -46.31
CA VAL A 308 11.68 15.43 -47.13
C VAL A 308 12.32 16.79 -47.44
N LYS A 309 13.05 17.38 -46.48
CA LYS A 309 13.82 18.62 -46.71
C LYS A 309 14.88 18.44 -47.78
N GLU A 310 15.64 17.35 -47.72
CA GLU A 310 16.68 17.03 -48.70
C GLU A 310 16.09 16.84 -50.10
N ARG A 311 14.99 16.08 -50.22
CA ARG A 311 14.27 15.90 -51.50
C ARG A 311 13.79 17.23 -52.08
N SER A 312 13.11 18.05 -51.26
CA SER A 312 12.64 19.35 -51.70
C SER A 312 13.79 20.25 -52.16
N LYS A 313 14.93 20.22 -51.46
CA LYS A 313 16.14 20.98 -51.84
C LYS A 313 16.70 20.51 -53.17
N ASN A 314 16.75 19.20 -53.42
CA ASN A 314 17.22 18.65 -54.69
C ASN A 314 16.33 19.06 -55.86
N ILE A 315 15.01 19.01 -55.68
CA ILE A 315 14.05 19.50 -56.69
C ILE A 315 14.23 21.00 -56.97
N THR A 316 14.42 21.79 -55.91
CA THR A 316 14.68 23.24 -55.99
C THR A 316 15.99 23.56 -56.74
N ASN A 317 17.06 22.78 -56.50
CA ASN A 317 18.33 22.95 -57.19
C ASN A 317 18.20 22.69 -58.70
N VAL A 318 17.46 21.65 -59.08
CA VAL A 318 17.17 21.36 -60.50
C VAL A 318 16.33 22.48 -61.11
N ALA A 319 15.32 23.00 -60.40
CA ALA A 319 14.54 24.14 -60.86
C ALA A 319 15.41 25.39 -61.10
N ASN A 320 16.32 25.71 -60.18
CA ASN A 320 17.27 26.81 -60.33
C ASN A 320 18.22 26.61 -61.52
N SER A 321 18.70 25.38 -61.74
CA SER A 321 19.56 25.07 -62.88
C SER A 321 18.88 25.36 -64.23
N LEU A 322 17.56 25.16 -64.33
CA LEU A 322 16.78 25.49 -65.53
C LEU A 322 16.74 27.00 -65.79
N PHE A 323 16.71 27.84 -64.76
CA PHE A 323 16.83 29.29 -64.92
C PHE A 323 18.23 29.70 -65.37
N GLU A 324 19.27 29.07 -64.84
CA GLU A 324 20.64 29.31 -65.29
C GLU A 324 20.85 28.90 -66.76
N MET A 325 20.23 27.82 -67.20
CA MET A 325 20.26 27.36 -68.60
C MET A 325 19.65 28.41 -69.54
N VAL A 326 18.54 29.05 -69.14
CA VAL A 326 17.93 30.16 -69.88
C VAL A 326 18.90 31.34 -69.98
N SER A 327 19.55 31.73 -68.87
CA SER A 327 20.52 32.82 -68.86
C SER A 327 21.75 32.55 -69.74
N LYS A 328 22.09 31.28 -69.98
CA LYS A 328 23.19 30.84 -70.86
C LYS A 328 22.77 30.64 -72.32
N GLY A 329 21.50 30.92 -72.68
CA GLY A 329 21.00 30.87 -74.06
C GLY A 329 20.46 29.51 -74.51
N THR A 330 20.20 28.57 -73.59
CA THR A 330 19.57 27.27 -73.91
C THR A 330 18.05 27.44 -74.00
N ILE A 331 17.42 26.83 -75.00
CA ILE A 331 16.02 27.12 -75.37
C ILE A 331 15.12 25.89 -75.17
N SER A 332 15.66 24.69 -75.36
CA SER A 332 14.92 23.43 -75.18
C SER A 332 15.59 22.50 -74.16
N LEU A 333 14.78 21.72 -73.45
CA LEU A 333 15.25 20.59 -72.63
C LEU A 333 15.76 19.41 -73.45
N GLU A 334 15.53 19.44 -74.75
CA GLU A 334 16.05 18.46 -75.71
C GLU A 334 17.49 18.78 -76.14
N ASP A 335 17.99 19.98 -75.82
CA ASP A 335 19.36 20.39 -76.12
C ASP A 335 20.38 19.54 -75.32
N ILE A 336 21.49 19.17 -75.97
CA ILE A 336 22.56 18.36 -75.36
C ILE A 336 23.12 19.05 -74.11
N SER A 337 23.26 20.37 -74.14
CA SER A 337 23.71 21.19 -73.00
C SER A 337 22.75 21.16 -71.82
N ALA A 338 21.43 21.05 -72.06
CA ALA A 338 20.42 20.93 -71.02
C ALA A 338 20.49 19.55 -70.34
N GLN A 339 20.70 18.48 -71.12
CA GLN A 339 20.83 17.12 -70.60
C GLN A 339 22.11 16.91 -69.77
N GLU A 340 23.23 17.51 -70.18
CA GLU A 340 24.47 17.52 -69.39
C GLU A 340 24.29 18.25 -68.05
N THR A 341 23.59 19.39 -68.06
CA THR A 341 23.33 20.20 -66.86
C THR A 341 22.32 19.54 -65.91
N LEU A 342 21.32 18.81 -66.43
CA LEU A 342 20.45 17.97 -65.61
C LEU A 342 21.23 16.83 -64.95
N THR A 343 22.11 16.18 -65.71
CA THR A 343 22.93 15.07 -65.22
C THR A 343 23.89 15.52 -64.11
N SER A 344 24.47 16.72 -64.20
CA SER A 344 25.30 17.30 -63.13
C SER A 344 24.53 17.62 -61.85
N HIS A 345 23.20 17.72 -61.92
CA HIS A 345 22.29 17.89 -60.77
C HIS A 345 21.54 16.61 -60.39
N ASN A 346 22.03 15.43 -60.80
CA ASN A 346 21.40 14.12 -60.55
C ASN A 346 19.94 14.01 -61.04
N ALA A 347 19.60 14.73 -62.11
CA ALA A 347 18.31 14.69 -62.76
C ALA A 347 18.41 14.03 -64.15
N LYS A 348 17.38 13.29 -64.53
CA LYS A 348 17.29 12.63 -65.85
C LYS A 348 15.93 12.80 -66.46
N LEU A 349 15.89 12.99 -67.78
CA LEU A 349 14.66 13.00 -68.55
C LEU A 349 14.28 11.56 -68.91
N VAL A 350 13.05 11.15 -68.59
CA VAL A 350 12.53 9.81 -68.91
C VAL A 350 11.16 9.94 -69.55
N ASN A 351 10.87 9.09 -70.54
CA ASN A 351 9.57 9.05 -71.19
C ASN A 351 8.94 7.66 -70.97
N GLU A 352 7.87 7.60 -70.16
CA GLU A 352 7.16 6.36 -69.86
C GLU A 352 5.75 6.42 -70.43
N LYS A 353 5.39 5.49 -71.34
CA LYS A 353 4.05 5.37 -71.94
C LYS A 353 3.52 6.68 -72.54
N GLY A 354 4.39 7.51 -73.14
CA GLY A 354 4.03 8.78 -73.76
C GLY A 354 3.92 9.97 -72.79
N ILE A 355 4.34 9.80 -71.52
CA ILE A 355 4.41 10.86 -70.52
C ILE A 355 5.86 11.21 -70.23
N SER A 356 6.19 12.49 -70.40
CA SER A 356 7.50 13.03 -70.07
C SER A 356 7.67 13.29 -68.58
N LEU A 357 8.76 12.79 -68.01
CA LEU A 357 9.08 12.84 -66.58
C LEU A 357 10.51 13.38 -66.40
N ILE A 358 10.72 14.23 -65.40
CA ILE A 358 12.05 14.47 -64.84
C ILE A 358 12.17 13.59 -63.60
N VAL A 359 13.19 12.73 -63.60
CA VAL A 359 13.56 11.89 -62.46
C VAL A 359 14.67 12.60 -61.70
N ILE A 360 14.41 13.02 -60.46
CA ILE A 360 15.38 13.67 -59.57
C ILE A 360 15.63 12.69 -58.43
N GLN A 361 16.80 12.03 -58.44
CA GLN A 361 17.07 10.85 -57.62
C GLN A 361 16.00 9.75 -57.82
N ASP A 362 15.07 9.57 -56.86
CA ASP A 362 14.00 8.56 -56.92
C ASP A 362 12.62 9.16 -57.21
N GLU A 363 12.51 10.49 -57.30
CA GLU A 363 11.23 11.19 -57.50
C GLU A 363 10.95 11.40 -58.99
N LYS A 364 9.74 11.01 -59.44
CA LYS A 364 9.31 11.15 -60.84
C LYS A 364 8.30 12.30 -60.96
N ILE A 365 8.70 13.40 -61.58
CA ILE A 365 7.86 14.60 -61.73
C ILE A 365 7.41 14.75 -63.18
N LYS A 366 6.09 14.82 -63.39
CA LYS A 366 5.49 14.99 -64.71
C LYS A 366 5.73 16.39 -65.24
N ILE A 367 6.25 16.48 -66.46
CA ILE A 367 6.52 17.75 -67.15
C ILE A 367 5.98 17.73 -68.58
N ASN A 368 5.87 18.90 -69.19
CA ASN A 368 5.65 19.04 -70.63
C ASN A 368 6.95 19.49 -71.29
N ILE A 369 7.63 18.60 -72.02
CA ILE A 369 8.93 18.91 -72.67
C ILE A 369 8.81 20.06 -73.68
N LYS A 370 7.64 20.25 -74.29
CA LYS A 370 7.40 21.33 -75.27
C LYS A 370 7.15 22.69 -74.62
N ALA A 371 7.05 22.76 -73.29
CA ALA A 371 6.90 24.02 -72.57
C ALA A 371 8.26 24.71 -72.42
N SER A 372 8.26 26.01 -72.12
CA SER A 372 9.49 26.74 -71.87
C SER A 372 10.19 26.25 -70.59
N LEU A 373 11.51 26.40 -70.52
CA LEU A 373 12.32 26.03 -69.35
C LEU A 373 11.81 26.68 -68.06
N GLN A 374 11.34 27.93 -68.14
CA GLN A 374 10.75 28.65 -66.99
C GLN A 374 9.44 28.02 -66.53
N SER A 375 8.59 27.57 -67.47
CA SER A 375 7.35 26.87 -67.15
C SER A 375 7.63 25.54 -66.46
N ILE A 376 8.67 24.82 -66.89
CA ILE A 376 9.07 23.54 -66.29
C ILE A 376 9.71 23.75 -64.92
N ALA A 377 10.51 24.80 -64.75
CA ALA A 377 11.04 25.19 -63.45
C ALA A 377 9.93 25.57 -62.45
N SER A 378 8.85 26.23 -62.92
CA SER A 378 7.67 26.51 -62.09
C SER A 378 7.01 25.23 -61.59
N VAL A 379 6.84 24.22 -62.45
CA VAL A 379 6.28 22.91 -62.06
C VAL A 379 7.15 22.23 -60.99
N LEU A 380 8.49 22.31 -61.12
CA LEU A 380 9.41 21.77 -60.12
C LEU A 380 9.33 22.54 -58.79
N PHE A 381 9.22 23.87 -58.80
CA PHE A 381 9.02 24.66 -57.58
C PHE A 381 7.68 24.35 -56.90
N ASP A 382 6.61 24.17 -57.67
CA ASP A 382 5.30 23.80 -57.12
C ASP A 382 5.34 22.41 -56.47
N GLU A 383 6.03 21.44 -57.08
CA GLU A 383 6.20 20.12 -56.48
C GLU A 383 7.09 20.16 -55.23
N ALA A 384 8.20 20.93 -55.24
CA ALA A 384 9.03 21.14 -54.05
C ALA A 384 8.24 21.79 -52.90
N LYS A 385 7.41 22.79 -53.22
CA LYS A 385 6.52 23.45 -52.24
C LYS A 385 5.48 22.49 -51.67
N LYS A 386 4.91 21.63 -52.51
CA LYS A 386 3.95 20.60 -52.11
C LYS A 386 4.59 19.55 -51.20
N GLN A 387 5.79 19.08 -51.52
CA GLN A 387 6.54 18.16 -50.64
C GLN A 387 6.91 18.83 -49.31
N SER A 388 7.35 20.09 -49.34
CA SER A 388 7.61 20.88 -48.14
C SER A 388 6.35 21.05 -47.26
N GLY A 389 5.15 21.10 -47.85
CA GLY A 389 3.89 21.11 -47.11
C GLY A 389 3.64 19.86 -46.25
N ALA A 390 4.21 18.71 -46.61
CA ALA A 390 4.13 17.49 -45.81
C ALA A 390 4.90 17.62 -44.48
N ILE A 391 5.96 18.44 -44.44
CA ILE A 391 6.77 18.69 -43.23
C ILE A 391 5.89 19.25 -42.11
N ILE A 392 4.99 20.20 -42.42
CA ILE A 392 4.09 20.82 -41.44
C ILE A 392 3.22 19.76 -40.74
N SER A 393 2.77 18.75 -41.50
CA SER A 393 1.96 17.66 -40.95
C SER A 393 2.79 16.76 -40.04
N ILE A 394 4.04 16.44 -40.42
CA ILE A 394 4.95 15.60 -39.62
C ILE A 394 5.38 16.34 -38.34
N GLU A 395 5.68 17.64 -38.43
CA GLU A 395 6.02 18.49 -37.28
C GLU A 395 4.87 18.57 -36.27
N LYS A 396 3.62 18.66 -36.73
CA LYS A 396 2.45 18.63 -35.85
C LYS A 396 2.34 17.30 -35.10
N ILE A 397 2.54 16.17 -35.77
CA ILE A 397 2.52 14.84 -35.15
C ILE A 397 3.68 14.69 -34.16
N LYS A 398 4.86 15.22 -34.49
CA LYS A 398 6.02 15.26 -33.59
C LYS A 398 5.70 16.05 -32.32
N ALA A 399 5.17 17.26 -32.45
CA ALA A 399 4.80 18.09 -31.30
C ALA A 399 3.74 17.43 -30.39
N GLU A 400 2.78 16.69 -30.96
CA GLU A 400 1.83 15.90 -30.19
C GLU A 400 2.50 14.72 -29.45
N THR A 401 3.51 14.11 -30.07
CA THR A 401 4.30 13.01 -29.48
C THR A 401 5.22 13.51 -28.37
N GLU A 402 5.85 14.68 -28.54
CA GLU A 402 6.65 15.38 -27.52
C GLU A 402 5.79 15.77 -26.32
N LYS A 403 4.60 16.34 -26.53
CA LYS A 403 3.65 16.64 -25.44
C LYS A 403 3.20 15.38 -24.69
N LYS A 404 3.07 14.24 -25.38
CA LYS A 404 2.78 12.96 -24.72
C LYS A 404 3.96 12.48 -23.88
N LEU A 405 5.19 12.62 -24.40
CA LEU A 405 6.42 12.28 -23.69
C LEU A 405 6.58 13.11 -22.40
N GLU A 406 6.43 14.43 -22.50
CA GLU A 406 6.53 15.36 -21.36
C GLU A 406 5.48 15.06 -20.28
N LYS A 407 4.22 14.82 -20.69
CA LYS A 407 3.16 14.40 -19.76
C LYS A 407 3.49 13.08 -19.07
N PHE A 408 4.06 12.11 -19.79
CA PHE A 408 4.44 10.82 -19.21
C PHE A 408 5.62 10.97 -18.24
N GLN A 409 6.62 11.78 -18.57
CA GLN A 409 7.77 12.03 -17.69
C GLN A 409 7.34 12.71 -16.38
N ASN A 410 6.56 13.81 -16.47
CA ASN A 410 6.07 14.54 -15.30
C ASN A 410 5.12 13.71 -14.42
N LYS A 411 4.34 12.82 -15.05
CA LYS A 411 3.48 11.88 -14.33
C LYS A 411 4.30 10.80 -13.62
N THR A 412 5.40 10.35 -14.23
CA THR A 412 6.28 9.33 -13.66
C THR A 412 7.04 9.86 -12.45
N GLU A 413 7.53 11.10 -12.48
CA GLU A 413 8.23 11.71 -11.33
C GLU A 413 7.30 12.07 -10.15
N SER A 414 6.07 12.54 -10.42
CA SER A 414 5.15 12.94 -9.33
C SER A 414 4.33 11.80 -8.71
N GLU A 415 4.06 10.71 -9.45
CA GLU A 415 3.28 9.57 -8.94
C GLU A 415 4.13 8.48 -8.24
N GLN A 416 5.44 8.43 -8.49
CA GLN A 416 6.32 7.36 -7.99
C GLN A 416 6.56 7.39 -6.47
N ASP A 417 6.51 8.57 -5.84
CA ASP A 417 6.78 8.71 -4.40
C ASP A 417 5.50 8.70 -3.53
N LEU A 418 4.36 9.12 -4.05
CA LEU A 418 3.14 9.34 -3.26
C LEU A 418 2.16 8.15 -3.22
N ILE A 419 2.29 7.14 -4.10
CA ILE A 419 1.22 6.15 -4.33
C ILE A 419 1.56 4.74 -3.82
N LEU A 420 2.84 4.40 -3.57
CA LEU A 420 3.21 3.01 -3.27
C LEU A 420 2.93 2.57 -1.82
N VAL A 421 2.85 3.52 -0.88
CA VAL A 421 2.86 3.26 0.56
C VAL A 421 1.87 4.18 1.27
N THR A 422 0.95 3.61 2.04
CA THR A 422 0.08 4.35 2.96
C THR A 422 0.26 3.79 4.36
N GLU A 423 0.62 4.63 5.34
CA GLU A 423 0.66 4.21 6.75
C GLU A 423 -0.75 3.83 7.23
N ILE A 424 -0.83 2.66 7.86
CA ILE A 424 -2.01 2.10 8.49
C ILE A 424 -1.98 2.53 9.94
N ARG A 425 -2.77 3.56 10.23
CA ARG A 425 -3.12 3.99 11.58
C ARG A 425 -3.62 2.82 12.44
N LYS A 426 -3.09 2.73 13.66
CA LYS A 426 -3.69 1.95 14.75
C LYS A 426 -4.97 2.63 15.22
N LYS A 427 -6.12 2.11 14.80
CA LYS A 427 -7.43 2.67 15.19
C LYS A 427 -7.79 2.24 16.60
N SER A 428 -8.10 3.18 17.47
CA SER A 428 -8.79 2.93 18.73
C SER A 428 -10.10 2.19 18.50
N TRP A 429 -10.45 1.28 19.42
CA TRP A 429 -11.62 0.40 19.26
C TRP A 429 -12.94 1.16 19.07
N TYR A 430 -13.06 2.37 19.61
CA TYR A 430 -14.28 3.18 19.55
C TYR A 430 -14.51 3.88 18.20
N GLU A 431 -13.48 4.04 17.35
CA GLU A 431 -13.59 4.71 16.03
C GLU A 431 -14.50 3.97 15.04
N ARG A 432 -14.77 2.69 15.33
CA ARG A 432 -15.75 1.88 14.61
C ARG A 432 -17.21 2.29 14.87
N TYR A 433 -17.44 3.16 15.84
CA TYR A 433 -18.73 3.75 16.19
C TYR A 433 -18.73 5.25 15.95
N ARG A 434 -19.88 5.93 16.11
CA ARG A 434 -19.87 7.38 16.36
C ARG A 434 -19.19 7.60 17.70
N TRP A 435 -18.31 8.57 17.80
CA TRP A 435 -17.60 8.81 19.04
C TRP A 435 -17.20 10.28 19.17
N PHE A 436 -17.06 10.76 20.39
CA PHE A 436 -16.43 12.04 20.69
C PHE A 436 -16.06 12.03 22.17
N PHE A 437 -15.24 12.99 22.58
CA PHE A 437 -15.02 13.28 24.00
C PHE A 437 -15.89 14.48 24.39
N THR A 438 -16.57 14.39 25.52
CA THR A 438 -17.29 15.54 26.09
C THR A 438 -16.30 16.65 26.45
N SER A 439 -16.81 17.85 26.72
CA SER A 439 -15.98 18.97 27.19
C SER A 439 -15.25 18.65 28.50
N ASP A 440 -15.79 17.73 29.30
CA ASP A 440 -15.22 17.23 30.56
C ASP A 440 -14.31 15.98 30.39
N GLY A 441 -14.05 15.55 29.14
CA GLY A 441 -13.11 14.45 28.85
C GLY A 441 -13.69 13.04 28.89
N PHE A 442 -15.01 12.87 28.99
CA PHE A 442 -15.63 11.54 28.98
C PHE A 442 -15.77 11.00 27.55
N LEU A 443 -15.45 9.73 27.35
CA LEU A 443 -15.66 9.06 26.08
C LEU A 443 -17.15 8.77 25.85
N VAL A 444 -17.63 9.17 24.67
CA VAL A 444 -18.98 8.90 24.20
C VAL A 444 -18.90 7.99 22.98
N ILE A 445 -19.70 6.93 22.93
CA ILE A 445 -19.82 6.05 21.77
C ILE A 445 -21.27 5.82 21.36
N GLY A 446 -21.58 5.72 20.07
CA GLY A 446 -22.92 5.47 19.57
C GLY A 446 -22.96 4.70 18.27
N GLY A 447 -23.98 3.87 18.06
CA GLY A 447 -24.08 3.11 16.82
C GLY A 447 -24.36 4.00 15.61
N ARG A 448 -23.86 3.57 14.44
CA ARG A 448 -24.09 4.22 13.14
C ARG A 448 -25.32 3.64 12.41
N ASP A 449 -25.65 2.39 12.72
CA ASP A 449 -26.72 1.60 12.14
C ASP A 449 -27.26 0.58 13.16
N ALA A 450 -28.26 -0.20 12.77
CA ALA A 450 -28.87 -1.24 13.61
C ALA A 450 -27.87 -2.29 14.14
N ALA A 451 -26.88 -2.69 13.34
CA ALA A 451 -25.92 -3.71 13.71
C ALA A 451 -24.87 -3.18 14.71
N SER A 452 -24.39 -1.97 14.49
CA SER A 452 -23.47 -1.27 15.39
C SER A 452 -24.16 -0.80 16.67
N ASN A 453 -25.41 -0.35 16.65
CA ASN A 453 -26.21 -0.11 17.87
C ASN A 453 -26.27 -1.38 18.74
N SER A 454 -26.56 -2.52 18.10
CA SER A 454 -26.54 -3.82 18.77
C SER A 454 -25.17 -4.16 19.37
N ALA A 455 -24.07 -3.84 18.67
CA ALA A 455 -22.72 -4.11 19.13
C ALA A 455 -22.33 -3.20 20.31
N VAL A 456 -22.61 -1.89 20.22
CA VAL A 456 -22.37 -0.89 21.28
C VAL A 456 -23.00 -1.34 22.59
N VAL A 457 -24.30 -1.62 22.59
CA VAL A 457 -25.03 -1.99 23.81
C VAL A 457 -24.66 -3.38 24.33
N ARG A 458 -24.44 -4.36 23.44
CA ARG A 458 -24.16 -5.73 23.90
C ARG A 458 -22.73 -5.91 24.40
N LYS A 459 -21.75 -5.27 23.76
CA LYS A 459 -20.31 -5.47 24.01
C LYS A 459 -19.66 -4.42 24.89
N HIS A 460 -20.16 -3.17 24.87
CA HIS A 460 -19.43 -2.04 25.47
C HIS A 460 -20.18 -1.34 26.63
N LEU A 461 -21.43 -1.71 26.90
CA LEU A 461 -22.19 -1.20 28.04
C LEU A 461 -21.70 -1.83 29.35
N GLY A 462 -21.03 -1.03 30.17
CA GLY A 462 -20.56 -1.36 31.51
C GLY A 462 -21.50 -0.86 32.61
N LYS A 463 -21.22 -1.24 33.87
CA LYS A 463 -22.09 -0.94 35.02
C LYS A 463 -22.19 0.55 35.38
N ASN A 464 -21.12 1.31 35.14
CA ASN A 464 -21.03 2.74 35.50
C ASN A 464 -21.39 3.67 34.35
N ASP A 465 -21.81 3.13 33.21
CA ASP A 465 -22.16 3.94 32.05
C ASP A 465 -23.57 4.52 32.16
N LYS A 466 -23.89 5.52 31.34
CA LYS A 466 -25.27 5.96 31.08
C LYS A 466 -25.58 5.79 29.59
N ILE A 467 -26.76 5.27 29.28
CA ILE A 467 -27.19 5.05 27.90
C ILE A 467 -28.29 6.04 27.52
N PHE A 468 -28.17 6.60 26.32
CA PHE A 468 -29.03 7.64 25.79
C PHE A 468 -29.75 7.14 24.54
N HIS A 469 -31.01 7.56 24.40
CA HIS A 469 -31.81 7.36 23.21
C HIS A 469 -32.73 8.57 22.98
N GLY A 470 -32.97 8.93 21.72
CA GLY A 470 -33.91 9.97 21.34
C GLY A 470 -35.35 9.49 21.53
N ASP A 471 -36.25 10.40 21.90
CA ASP A 471 -37.69 10.14 21.90
C ASP A 471 -38.26 10.26 20.47
N ILE A 472 -37.64 9.52 19.54
CA ILE A 472 -37.97 9.50 18.12
C ILE A 472 -37.46 8.21 17.48
N HIS A 473 -38.18 7.73 16.47
CA HIS A 473 -37.73 6.58 15.67
C HIS A 473 -36.41 6.86 14.96
N GLY A 474 -35.57 5.82 14.84
CA GLY A 474 -34.28 5.92 14.16
C GLY A 474 -33.21 6.66 14.96
N SER A 475 -33.41 6.87 16.27
CA SER A 475 -32.36 7.36 17.14
C SER A 475 -31.29 6.29 17.40
N PRO A 476 -30.00 6.66 17.47
CA PRO A 476 -28.95 5.75 17.90
C PRO A 476 -29.05 5.45 19.41
N PHE A 477 -28.33 4.42 19.85
CA PHE A 477 -28.00 4.26 21.26
C PHE A 477 -26.62 4.81 21.51
N PHE A 478 -26.52 5.88 22.29
CA PHE A 478 -25.26 6.45 22.76
C PHE A 478 -24.96 5.99 24.18
N ILE A 479 -23.70 5.75 24.48
CA ILE A 479 -23.21 5.39 25.80
C ILE A 479 -22.17 6.44 26.21
N LEU A 480 -22.42 7.10 27.34
CA LEU A 480 -21.43 7.88 28.06
C LEU A 480 -20.68 6.93 29.00
N LYS A 481 -19.38 6.76 28.75
CA LYS A 481 -18.53 5.82 29.50
C LYS A 481 -18.19 6.37 30.88
N ASP A 482 -18.24 5.51 31.89
CA ASP A 482 -17.87 5.83 33.29
C ASP A 482 -18.59 7.08 33.86
N ALA A 483 -19.88 7.18 33.54
CA ALA A 483 -20.74 8.33 33.78
C ALA A 483 -21.32 8.47 35.20
N LYS A 484 -20.72 7.83 36.20
CA LYS A 484 -21.25 7.78 37.58
C LYS A 484 -21.49 9.18 38.14
N ASP A 485 -20.51 10.07 37.95
CA ASP A 485 -20.51 11.45 38.44
C ASP A 485 -20.38 12.44 37.27
N ALA A 486 -20.89 12.07 36.08
CA ALA A 486 -20.81 12.92 34.90
C ALA A 486 -21.57 14.26 35.09
N PRO A 487 -20.93 15.41 34.83
CA PRO A 487 -21.56 16.72 34.94
C PRO A 487 -22.73 16.91 33.96
N ASP A 488 -23.64 17.84 34.26
CA ASP A 488 -24.78 18.15 33.40
C ASP A 488 -24.34 18.63 32.00
N THR A 489 -23.17 19.28 31.89
CA THR A 489 -22.54 19.65 30.61
C THR A 489 -22.35 18.43 29.71
N SER A 490 -21.64 17.41 30.20
CA SER A 490 -21.45 16.13 29.51
C SER A 490 -22.78 15.44 29.20
N MET A 491 -23.74 15.45 30.13
CA MET A 491 -25.06 14.83 29.92
C MET A 491 -25.85 15.52 28.79
N ASN A 492 -25.83 16.85 28.75
CA ASN A 492 -26.48 17.66 27.72
C ASN A 492 -25.82 17.47 26.34
N GLU A 493 -24.49 17.38 26.29
CA GLU A 493 -23.74 17.12 25.05
C GLU A 493 -24.09 15.76 24.43
N VAL A 494 -24.20 14.71 25.25
CA VAL A 494 -24.59 13.37 24.76
C VAL A 494 -26.04 13.34 24.32
N ALA A 495 -26.95 13.98 25.07
CA ALA A 495 -28.35 14.12 24.68
C ALA A 495 -28.48 14.84 23.32
N HIS A 496 -27.75 15.94 23.15
CA HIS A 496 -27.69 16.72 21.92
C HIS A 496 -27.21 15.88 20.73
N ALA A 497 -26.10 15.16 20.88
CA ALA A 497 -25.59 14.26 19.85
C ALA A 497 -26.59 13.15 19.51
N THR A 498 -27.26 12.58 20.51
CA THR A 498 -28.26 11.52 20.34
C THR A 498 -29.44 11.97 19.49
N VAL A 499 -29.94 13.19 19.71
CA VAL A 499 -30.99 13.79 18.88
C VAL A 499 -30.48 14.10 17.48
N CYS A 500 -29.31 14.73 17.35
CA CYS A 500 -28.76 15.14 16.05
C CYS A 500 -28.34 13.96 15.16
N PHE A 501 -28.05 12.78 15.70
CA PHE A 501 -27.78 11.57 14.90
C PHE A 501 -29.03 10.71 14.67
N SER A 502 -30.19 11.17 15.11
CA SER A 502 -31.48 10.51 14.86
C SER A 502 -32.13 10.96 13.56
N ARG A 503 -33.35 10.45 13.32
CA ARG A 503 -34.19 10.90 12.21
C ARG A 503 -34.57 12.39 12.29
N ALA A 504 -34.45 13.02 13.46
CA ALA A 504 -34.67 14.45 13.63
C ALA A 504 -33.78 15.29 12.68
N TRP A 505 -32.54 14.86 12.43
CA TRP A 505 -31.65 15.55 11.49
C TRP A 505 -32.12 15.45 10.05
N LYS A 506 -32.50 14.24 9.62
CA LYS A 506 -32.94 13.98 8.25
C LYS A 506 -34.19 14.79 7.89
N GLU A 507 -35.11 14.94 8.84
CA GLU A 507 -36.39 15.59 8.65
C GLU A 507 -36.40 17.07 9.13
N GLY A 508 -35.29 17.57 9.68
CA GLY A 508 -35.21 18.93 10.23
C GLY A 508 -36.15 19.19 11.42
N MET A 509 -36.39 18.19 12.27
CA MET A 509 -37.34 18.26 13.41
C MET A 509 -36.69 18.86 14.66
N TYR A 510 -37.04 20.09 14.98
CA TYR A 510 -36.62 20.77 16.22
C TYR A 510 -37.49 20.40 17.42
N GLY A 511 -36.96 20.57 18.63
CA GLY A 511 -37.70 20.31 19.88
C GLY A 511 -37.80 18.83 20.29
N VAL A 512 -37.04 17.95 19.62
CA VAL A 512 -36.95 16.53 20.01
C VAL A 512 -36.05 16.40 21.25
N SER A 513 -36.52 15.62 22.22
CA SER A 513 -35.76 15.32 23.44
C SER A 513 -35.03 13.99 23.31
N ALA A 514 -33.92 13.85 24.03
CA ALA A 514 -33.34 12.55 24.35
C ALA A 514 -33.67 12.20 25.79
N TYR A 515 -33.56 10.92 26.13
CA TYR A 515 -33.59 10.47 27.51
C TYR A 515 -32.42 9.54 27.78
N TRP A 516 -32.01 9.48 29.06
CA TRP A 516 -31.02 8.52 29.53
C TRP A 516 -31.56 7.59 30.60
N VAL A 517 -30.99 6.39 30.65
CA VAL A 517 -31.28 5.35 31.64
C VAL A 517 -29.98 4.69 32.11
N ASN A 518 -30.06 3.95 33.21
CA ASN A 518 -28.95 3.14 33.71
C ASN A 518 -28.84 1.80 32.96
N PRO A 519 -27.67 1.13 32.99
CA PRO A 519 -27.43 -0.11 32.24
C PRO A 519 -28.36 -1.26 32.61
N ASP A 520 -28.79 -1.36 33.86
CA ASP A 520 -29.70 -2.38 34.39
C ASP A 520 -31.14 -2.25 33.86
N GLN A 521 -31.50 -1.06 33.39
CA GLN A 521 -32.80 -0.76 32.77
C GLN A 521 -32.91 -1.24 31.32
N ILE A 522 -31.81 -1.72 30.71
CA ILE A 522 -31.78 -2.20 29.33
C ILE A 522 -31.91 -3.72 29.29
N LYS A 523 -33.02 -4.23 28.72
CA LYS A 523 -33.18 -5.66 28.44
C LYS A 523 -32.67 -5.98 27.03
N LYS A 524 -31.74 -6.94 26.96
CA LYS A 524 -31.15 -7.45 25.71
C LYS A 524 -32.03 -8.47 24.98
N SER A 525 -33.09 -8.94 25.65
CA SER A 525 -34.10 -9.88 25.14
C SER A 525 -35.44 -9.17 24.94
N ALA A 526 -36.22 -9.66 23.97
CA ALA A 526 -37.60 -9.20 23.79
C ALA A 526 -38.48 -9.61 24.99
N PRO A 527 -39.54 -8.84 25.31
CA PRO A 527 -40.60 -9.30 26.20
C PRO A 527 -41.24 -10.60 25.68
N SER A 528 -41.77 -11.42 26.58
CA SER A 528 -42.38 -12.70 26.23
C SER A 528 -43.49 -12.54 25.19
N GLY A 529 -43.31 -13.15 24.01
CA GLY A 529 -44.31 -13.14 22.92
C GLY A 529 -44.10 -12.05 21.85
N GLU A 530 -43.12 -11.15 22.01
CA GLU A 530 -42.84 -10.08 21.05
C GLU A 530 -41.52 -10.30 20.29
N PHE A 531 -41.43 -9.77 19.07
CA PHE A 531 -40.18 -9.75 18.29
C PHE A 531 -39.52 -8.38 18.38
N LEU A 532 -38.26 -8.36 18.81
CA LEU A 532 -37.47 -7.13 18.89
C LEU A 532 -36.61 -6.99 17.62
N PRO A 533 -36.76 -5.92 16.84
CA PRO A 533 -35.90 -5.66 15.69
C PRO A 533 -34.42 -5.59 16.08
N LYS A 534 -33.55 -6.00 15.16
CA LYS A 534 -32.09 -5.90 15.35
C LYS A 534 -31.72 -4.43 15.59
N GLY A 535 -31.03 -4.15 16.69
CA GLY A 535 -30.63 -2.78 17.07
C GLY A 535 -31.59 -2.05 18.00
N SER A 536 -32.73 -2.67 18.35
CA SER A 536 -33.66 -2.17 19.37
C SER A 536 -33.42 -2.87 20.71
N PHE A 537 -33.80 -2.21 21.81
CA PHE A 537 -33.70 -2.71 23.18
C PHE A 537 -34.93 -2.29 23.98
N THR A 538 -35.42 -3.16 24.86
CA THR A 538 -36.51 -2.80 25.76
C THR A 538 -35.95 -2.05 26.96
N ILE A 539 -36.62 -0.97 27.35
CA ILE A 539 -36.22 -0.08 28.43
C ILE A 539 -37.28 -0.12 29.52
N GLU A 540 -36.86 -0.49 30.73
CA GLU A 540 -37.73 -0.61 31.91
C GLU A 540 -37.41 0.47 32.95
N GLY A 541 -38.42 0.92 33.69
CA GLY A 541 -38.26 1.93 34.74
C GLY A 541 -38.28 3.38 34.23
N GLN A 542 -37.78 4.29 35.06
CA GLN A 542 -37.84 5.73 34.83
C GLN A 542 -36.87 6.19 33.74
N ARG A 543 -37.36 7.02 32.83
CA ARG A 543 -36.56 7.70 31.79
C ARG A 543 -36.28 9.14 32.23
N ASN A 544 -35.04 9.58 32.07
CA ASN A 544 -34.63 10.94 32.44
C ASN A 544 -34.45 11.78 31.18
N PHE A 545 -35.37 12.71 30.93
CA PHE A 545 -35.42 13.48 29.67
C PHE A 545 -34.52 14.72 29.72
N ILE A 546 -33.86 14.99 28.60
CA ILE A 546 -33.03 16.16 28.33
C ILE A 546 -33.43 16.71 26.96
N ASN A 547 -33.80 17.98 26.92
CA ASN A 547 -34.19 18.67 25.69
C ASN A 547 -32.97 19.11 24.91
N SER A 548 -32.93 18.85 23.60
CA SER A 548 -31.94 19.43 22.70
C SER A 548 -32.47 20.76 22.15
N ALA A 549 -31.69 21.84 22.31
CA ALA A 549 -32.12 23.19 21.96
C ALA A 549 -32.09 23.45 20.44
N ASN A 550 -31.23 22.77 19.68
CA ASN A 550 -31.06 22.98 18.25
C ASN A 550 -30.50 21.71 17.56
N LEU A 551 -30.50 21.70 16.23
CA LEU A 551 -29.87 20.65 15.43
C LEU A 551 -28.58 21.18 14.83
N LYS A 552 -27.50 21.16 15.62
CA LYS A 552 -26.16 21.56 15.17
C LYS A 552 -25.15 20.48 15.52
N LEU A 553 -24.29 20.13 14.58
CA LEU A 553 -23.12 19.29 14.84
C LEU A 553 -21.89 20.00 14.30
N ALA A 554 -20.73 19.60 14.77
CA ALA A 554 -19.47 19.95 14.13
C ALA A 554 -18.73 18.68 13.72
N VAL A 555 -18.13 18.73 12.54
CA VAL A 555 -17.11 17.78 12.10
C VAL A 555 -15.76 18.40 12.45
N GLY A 556 -14.82 17.62 12.97
CA GLY A 556 -13.49 18.15 13.27
C GLY A 556 -12.38 17.10 13.23
N ILE A 557 -11.16 17.57 13.00
CA ILE A 557 -9.95 16.75 13.04
C ILE A 557 -9.34 16.84 14.45
N ILE A 558 -9.32 15.74 15.18
CA ILE A 558 -8.82 15.63 16.56
C ILE A 558 -7.41 15.02 16.53
N PRO A 559 -6.39 15.64 17.16
CA PRO A 559 -5.09 15.02 17.35
C PRO A 559 -5.18 13.88 18.38
N GLN A 560 -4.48 12.79 18.09
CA GLN A 560 -4.21 11.67 18.99
C GLN A 560 -2.70 11.40 18.97
N GLU A 561 -2.17 10.72 20.00
CA GLU A 561 -0.72 10.56 20.29
C GLU A 561 0.21 10.59 19.07
N ASP A 562 -0.08 9.83 18.00
CA ASP A 562 0.73 9.78 16.78
C ASP A 562 -0.04 10.07 15.47
N ASP A 563 -1.29 10.55 15.51
CA ASP A 563 -2.12 10.70 14.30
C ASP A 563 -3.32 11.65 14.45
N TYR A 564 -4.01 11.95 13.34
CA TYR A 564 -5.17 12.82 13.29
C TYR A 564 -6.43 12.07 12.88
N VAL A 565 -7.51 12.24 13.65
CA VAL A 565 -8.78 11.52 13.44
C VAL A 565 -9.91 12.46 13.13
N LEU A 566 -10.73 12.08 12.17
CA LEU A 566 -11.98 12.78 11.92
C LEU A 566 -13.08 12.24 12.84
N THR A 567 -13.83 13.14 13.48
CA THR A 567 -15.08 12.79 14.14
C THR A 567 -16.15 13.87 14.02
N CYS A 568 -17.36 13.56 14.49
CA CYS A 568 -18.51 14.46 14.48
C CYS A 568 -19.29 14.37 15.79
N GLY A 569 -19.63 15.53 16.36
CA GLY A 569 -20.27 15.63 17.68
C GLY A 569 -20.81 17.04 17.94
N PRO A 570 -21.21 17.34 19.18
CA PRO A 570 -21.69 18.68 19.57
C PRO A 570 -20.64 19.76 19.27
N PRO A 571 -21.04 20.95 18.75
CA PRO A 571 -20.10 21.97 18.30
C PRO A 571 -19.02 22.37 19.31
N GLU A 572 -19.39 22.63 20.57
CA GLU A 572 -18.45 23.05 21.61
C GLU A 572 -17.36 22.00 21.88
N THR A 573 -17.76 20.72 21.96
CA THR A 573 -16.83 19.61 22.22
C THR A 573 -15.83 19.43 21.08
N ILE A 574 -16.31 19.53 19.84
CA ILE A 574 -15.48 19.33 18.67
C ILE A 574 -14.56 20.52 18.47
N LYS A 575 -15.05 21.74 18.66
CA LYS A 575 -14.23 22.95 18.60
C LYS A 575 -13.09 22.91 19.61
N LYS A 576 -13.38 22.51 20.86
CA LYS A 576 -12.37 22.38 21.93
C LYS A 576 -11.28 21.36 21.58
N ASN A 577 -11.67 20.18 21.08
CA ASN A 577 -10.79 19.03 20.92
C ASN A 577 -10.19 18.88 19.52
N SER A 578 -10.46 19.79 18.57
CA SER A 578 -9.98 19.68 17.19
C SER A 578 -8.94 20.74 16.84
N ILE A 579 -8.14 20.46 15.80
CA ILE A 579 -7.29 21.47 15.16
C ILE A 579 -8.09 22.33 14.17
N CYS A 580 -9.14 21.77 13.56
CA CYS A 580 -10.06 22.49 12.70
C CYS A 580 -11.45 21.85 12.76
N TYR A 581 -12.47 22.67 12.55
CA TYR A 581 -13.87 22.24 12.61
C TYR A 581 -14.73 22.86 11.50
N ALA A 582 -15.84 22.19 11.21
CA ALA A 582 -16.91 22.66 10.35
C ALA A 582 -18.26 22.43 11.04
N ILE A 583 -18.98 23.52 11.35
CA ILE A 583 -20.33 23.45 11.92
C ILE A 583 -21.31 23.19 10.79
N ILE A 584 -22.15 22.18 11.00
CA ILE A 584 -23.19 21.75 10.06
C ILE A 584 -24.57 21.84 10.72
N GLU A 585 -25.58 22.04 9.89
CA GLU A 585 -27.01 21.99 10.22
C GLU A 585 -27.76 21.11 9.20
N PRO A 586 -28.98 20.65 9.52
CA PRO A 586 -29.87 19.97 8.57
C PRO A 586 -30.16 20.78 7.30
N HIS A 587 -30.64 20.08 6.27
CA HIS A 587 -30.90 20.59 4.91
C HIS A 587 -29.61 20.88 4.13
N GLY A 588 -29.71 21.15 2.82
CA GLY A 588 -28.55 21.53 2.00
C GLY A 588 -28.14 20.45 1.00
N SER A 589 -26.88 20.04 1.03
CA SER A 589 -26.33 19.07 0.06
C SER A 589 -26.34 17.65 0.62
N GLU A 590 -26.33 16.67 -0.28
CA GLU A 590 -26.16 15.25 0.07
C GLU A 590 -24.82 15.01 0.78
N MET A 591 -24.78 13.96 1.61
CA MET A 591 -23.63 13.67 2.49
C MET A 591 -22.28 13.65 1.76
N VAL A 592 -22.23 13.04 0.57
CA VAL A 592 -20.99 12.93 -0.23
C VAL A 592 -20.49 14.30 -0.67
N ASP A 593 -21.38 15.20 -1.07
CA ASP A 593 -20.99 16.53 -1.54
C ASP A 593 -20.67 17.46 -0.37
N THR A 594 -21.39 17.33 0.76
CA THR A 594 -21.02 18.02 2.00
C THR A 594 -19.66 17.55 2.51
N ALA A 595 -19.37 16.24 2.48
CA ALA A 595 -18.06 15.69 2.83
C ALA A 595 -16.93 16.27 1.95
N LYS A 596 -17.13 16.35 0.63
CA LYS A 596 -16.18 16.99 -0.30
C LYS A 596 -15.93 18.45 0.07
N LYS A 597 -16.99 19.22 0.35
CA LYS A 597 -16.89 20.63 0.72
C LYS A 597 -16.12 20.82 2.03
N ILE A 598 -16.45 20.04 3.08
CA ILE A 598 -15.72 20.08 4.36
C ILE A 598 -14.25 19.74 4.14
N ARG A 599 -13.95 18.69 3.36
CA ARG A 599 -12.56 18.31 3.04
C ARG A 599 -11.80 19.43 2.35
N ILE A 600 -12.42 20.13 1.39
CA ILE A 600 -11.79 21.28 0.71
C ILE A 600 -11.50 22.40 1.71
N GLU A 601 -12.43 22.74 2.60
CA GLU A 601 -12.20 23.77 3.62
C GLU A 601 -11.10 23.36 4.61
N PHE A 602 -11.05 22.09 5.03
CA PHE A 602 -9.99 21.60 5.91
C PHE A 602 -8.63 21.58 5.21
N SER A 603 -8.57 21.25 3.93
CA SER A 603 -7.33 21.30 3.13
C SER A 603 -6.78 22.71 2.99
N LYS A 604 -7.61 23.76 3.06
CA LYS A 604 -7.13 25.16 3.09
C LYS A 604 -6.44 25.51 4.40
N ILE A 605 -6.77 24.83 5.50
CA ILE A 605 -6.21 25.08 6.84
C ILE A 605 -5.01 24.15 7.08
N TYR A 606 -5.18 22.84 6.90
CA TYR A 606 -4.15 21.81 7.09
C TYR A 606 -4.11 20.85 5.90
N GLU A 607 -3.39 21.22 4.85
CA GLU A 607 -3.31 20.45 3.61
C GLU A 607 -2.75 19.03 3.83
N GLU A 608 -1.59 18.92 4.46
CA GLU A 608 -0.85 17.66 4.63
C GLU A 608 -1.60 16.65 5.52
N ILE A 609 -2.29 17.14 6.56
CA ILE A 609 -3.11 16.29 7.44
C ILE A 609 -4.37 15.85 6.69
N THR A 610 -5.05 16.78 6.03
CA THR A 610 -6.33 16.49 5.36
C THR A 610 -6.18 15.55 4.16
N LYS A 611 -5.04 15.58 3.47
CA LYS A 611 -4.72 14.66 2.36
C LYS A 611 -4.69 13.20 2.82
N LYS A 612 -4.21 12.92 4.05
CA LYS A 612 -4.12 11.56 4.62
C LYS A 612 -5.49 10.97 4.98
N ILE A 613 -6.52 11.81 5.16
CA ILE A 613 -7.89 11.36 5.50
C ILE A 613 -8.69 11.09 4.23
N SER A 614 -9.26 9.88 4.13
CA SER A 614 -10.03 9.45 2.95
C SER A 614 -11.40 10.16 2.88
N LEU A 615 -11.94 10.33 1.66
CA LEU A 615 -13.29 10.91 1.50
C LEU A 615 -14.37 10.05 2.19
N ASP A 616 -14.20 8.73 2.20
CA ASP A 616 -15.12 7.81 2.87
C ASP A 616 -15.17 8.05 4.38
N ASP A 617 -14.05 8.44 5.01
CA ASP A 617 -14.02 8.79 6.43
C ASP A 617 -14.82 10.07 6.70
N PHE A 618 -14.75 11.08 5.81
CA PHE A 618 -15.60 12.27 5.88
C PHE A 618 -17.09 11.94 5.76
N VAL A 619 -17.47 11.09 4.81
CA VAL A 619 -18.86 10.65 4.67
C VAL A 619 -19.32 9.87 5.91
N ARG A 620 -18.46 9.01 6.45
CA ARG A 620 -18.75 8.11 7.55
C ARG A 620 -19.04 8.82 8.88
N VAL A 621 -18.46 9.99 9.13
CA VAL A 621 -18.70 10.73 10.40
C VAL A 621 -20.00 11.55 10.36
N LEU A 622 -20.48 11.92 9.18
CA LEU A 622 -21.66 12.77 9.02
C LEU A 622 -22.95 12.13 9.56
N PRO A 623 -23.93 12.95 10.00
CA PRO A 623 -25.27 12.49 10.30
C PRO A 623 -25.99 12.02 9.04
N ALA A 624 -26.98 11.13 9.19
CA ALA A 624 -27.77 10.66 8.06
C ALA A 624 -28.76 11.75 7.60
N GLY A 625 -28.64 12.19 6.35
CA GLY A 625 -29.49 13.22 5.75
C GLY A 625 -28.67 14.30 5.05
N GLN A 626 -29.36 15.32 4.54
CA GLN A 626 -28.71 16.48 3.93
C GLN A 626 -28.11 17.39 5.01
N SER A 627 -26.99 18.01 4.68
CA SER A 627 -26.30 18.93 5.58
C SER A 627 -25.80 20.18 4.87
N GLN A 628 -25.88 21.31 5.56
CA GLN A 628 -25.36 22.60 5.13
C GLN A 628 -24.25 23.01 6.08
N ILE A 629 -23.11 23.44 5.52
CA ILE A 629 -22.01 24.02 6.28
C ILE A 629 -22.38 25.46 6.63
N LYS A 630 -22.33 25.81 7.91
CA LYS A 630 -22.61 27.17 8.41
C LYS A 630 -21.33 27.94 8.69
N GLU A 631 -20.33 27.27 9.25
CA GLU A 631 -19.09 27.88 9.68
C GLU A 631 -17.95 26.87 9.55
N THR A 632 -16.76 27.35 9.20
CA THR A 632 -15.51 26.59 9.28
C THR A 632 -14.46 27.44 10.01
N GLY A 633 -13.60 26.79 10.78
CA GLY A 633 -12.61 27.49 11.60
C GLY A 633 -11.53 26.60 12.17
N ILE A 634 -10.55 27.24 12.82
CA ILE A 634 -9.47 26.60 13.58
C ILE A 634 -10.02 26.25 14.98
N GLY A 635 -9.78 25.02 15.43
CA GLY A 635 -10.18 24.56 16.76
C GLY A 635 -9.17 24.93 17.85
N ASP A 636 -9.52 24.70 19.11
CA ASP A 636 -8.74 25.18 20.26
C ASP A 636 -7.58 24.25 20.65
N SER A 637 -7.49 23.04 20.07
CA SER A 637 -6.43 22.07 20.39
C SER A 637 -5.01 22.51 19.97
N GLN A 638 -4.87 23.63 19.26
CA GLN A 638 -3.57 24.24 18.94
C GLN A 638 -3.10 25.33 19.93
N LYS A 639 -3.92 25.72 20.91
CA LYS A 639 -3.56 26.82 21.83
C LYS A 639 -2.58 26.44 22.94
N GLU A 640 -2.22 25.16 23.10
CA GLU A 640 -1.37 24.71 24.22
C GLU A 640 0.13 24.55 23.89
N ASP A 641 0.58 24.72 22.64
CA ASP A 641 1.99 24.45 22.26
C ASP A 641 2.82 25.67 21.80
N PHE A 642 2.43 26.91 22.13
CA PHE A 642 3.21 28.11 21.75
C PHE A 642 3.52 29.09 22.89
N THR A 643 3.55 28.64 24.15
CA THR A 643 4.10 29.42 25.26
C THR A 643 5.01 28.54 26.11
N ASP A 644 6.28 28.46 25.73
CA ASP A 644 7.47 28.43 26.61
C ASP A 644 8.69 27.83 25.88
N THR A 645 9.15 28.50 24.81
CA THR A 645 10.57 28.46 24.42
C THR A 645 10.94 29.76 23.72
N GLU A 646 10.92 30.86 24.45
CA GLU A 646 11.76 32.05 24.18
C GLU A 646 11.68 32.96 25.41
N LEU A 647 12.58 32.73 26.37
CA LEU A 647 13.21 33.67 27.31
C LEU A 647 13.83 32.88 28.48
N ASP A 648 15.05 32.37 28.25
CA ASP A 648 16.24 32.58 29.11
C ASP A 648 17.46 31.82 28.56
#